data_AF-A0A1I5PJP5-F1
#
_entry.id   AF-A0A1I5PJP5-F1
#
_cell.length_a   1.000
_cell.length_b   1.000
_cell.length_c   1.000
_cell.angle_alpha   90.00
_cell.angle_beta   90.00
_cell.angle_gamma   90.00
#
_symmetry.space_group_name_H-M   'P 1'
#
loop_
_entity.id
_entity.type
_entity.pdbx_description
1 polymer ?
#
loop_
_entity_poly.entity_id
_entity_poly.type
_entity_poly.pdbx_seq_one_letter_code
_entity_poly.pdbx_strand_id
1 'polypeptide(L)'
;MTSVAIITARGGSKRIPGKNIREFCGRPIIAYSISAAIESGAFDEVMVSTDDEAIAEVAKKAGAKVPFMRSNETSGDFATTDEVIAEVLGAYKERGIEFDRFCCIYPTAPFITAKRLLEAMKCLDTHESVTPVTQFSYPPQRGFVIENERLVRKYPEFATTRSQDLEKLYHDSGQFYACRTDAFFRDNTTDVDDMVPVILSEDEVQDIDTFEDWRIAEEKFKALKAKKEREASAENKLFDDASLKTPYYRIDESALDADINMLKTALQDSWNNYICSYSVKTNSLPWLLAHFRDNGFFAEVVSKEEYELSRKIGFRASDIIYNGPIKDKDTFREVLLKGGLVNMDSNYEPEWLKELSGSHPDKTFNVGVRVNYDIAKLIPDEVLADEEGSRFGYCYENGELERVINKIKSLSNVRVAGLHLHSSTKSRSTEAYKALAKVAVLVAKEFDLSLDYVDMGGGYYGGVEGKPDFRDYVPAIAEVLSEHFDVNKTKLVMEPGVSMVSSSFNFVTSVIDTKDVREHRYVIIDGSRVNMNPQVTRRWYPHRLEYKGEATDRSVILNQMVCGATCMEYDRMFPVEKAAELKAGDRVVFTNAGGYTVCLTPLFIHYFPAVYVKKSDGSFYEARSPWTNEEFMMKNHIQGGF
;
A
#
# COMPACT_ATOMS: atom_id res chain seq x y z
N MET A 1 -2.35 -30.87 29.26
CA MET A 1 -2.41 -30.06 30.49
C MET A 1 -3.81 -29.47 30.56
N THR A 2 -4.55 -29.72 31.64
CA THR A 2 -5.90 -29.16 31.83
C THR A 2 -5.83 -27.66 32.08
N SER A 3 -6.74 -26.89 31.51
CA SER A 3 -6.67 -25.43 31.50
C SER A 3 -8.02 -24.77 31.76
N VAL A 4 -8.04 -23.71 32.58
CA VAL A 4 -9.25 -22.92 32.89
C VAL A 4 -9.09 -21.45 32.52
N ALA A 5 -10.11 -20.85 31.89
CA ALA A 5 -10.24 -19.40 31.77
C ALA A 5 -11.08 -18.86 32.93
N ILE A 6 -10.55 -17.88 33.67
CA ILE A 6 -11.16 -17.26 34.84
C ILE A 6 -11.45 -15.79 34.50
N ILE A 7 -12.73 -15.45 34.29
CA ILE A 7 -13.13 -14.08 33.96
C ILE A 7 -13.58 -13.36 35.24
N THR A 8 -12.88 -12.30 35.63
CA THR A 8 -13.02 -11.67 36.96
C THR A 8 -13.99 -10.48 36.95
N ALA A 9 -15.30 -10.76 36.97
CA ALA A 9 -16.34 -9.74 36.85
C ALA A 9 -17.04 -9.37 38.18
N ARG A 10 -16.59 -8.32 38.87
CA ARG A 10 -17.28 -7.80 40.08
C ARG A 10 -18.50 -6.92 39.75
N GLY A 11 -19.56 -6.97 40.56
CA GLY A 11 -20.76 -6.13 40.41
C GLY A 11 -20.52 -4.65 40.70
N GLY A 12 -19.69 -4.35 41.71
CA GLY A 12 -19.49 -3.01 42.28
C GLY A 12 -18.67 -2.00 41.46
N SER A 13 -18.89 -1.88 40.15
CA SER A 13 -18.20 -0.86 39.34
C SER A 13 -18.68 0.57 39.65
N LYS A 14 -17.84 1.35 40.37
CA LYS A 14 -18.17 2.72 40.82
C LYS A 14 -18.05 3.80 39.75
N ARG A 15 -17.05 3.71 38.86
CA ARG A 15 -16.78 4.73 37.82
C ARG A 15 -17.76 4.64 36.65
N ILE A 16 -18.08 3.43 36.23
CA ILE A 16 -19.06 3.13 35.18
C ILE A 16 -20.09 2.15 35.78
N PRO A 17 -21.30 2.59 36.15
CA PRO A 17 -22.32 1.71 36.70
C PRO A 17 -22.66 0.57 35.74
N GLY A 18 -22.66 -0.68 36.23
CA GLY A 18 -22.98 -1.87 35.44
C GLY A 18 -21.98 -2.18 34.32
N LYS A 19 -20.74 -1.66 34.38
CA LYS A 19 -19.70 -1.74 33.34
C LYS A 19 -19.63 -3.11 32.65
N ASN A 20 -19.56 -4.20 33.41
CA ASN A 20 -19.32 -5.55 32.88
C ASN A 20 -20.45 -6.09 31.99
N ILE A 21 -21.68 -5.64 32.18
CA ILE A 21 -22.85 -6.08 31.38
C ILE A 21 -23.44 -4.98 30.51
N ARG A 22 -22.81 -3.80 30.50
CA ARG A 22 -23.22 -2.68 29.64
C ARG A 22 -23.00 -3.03 28.17
N GLU A 23 -23.93 -2.60 27.33
CA GLU A 23 -23.85 -2.79 25.88
C GLU A 23 -22.66 -2.04 25.29
N PHE A 24 -21.80 -2.76 24.59
CA PHE A 24 -20.63 -2.27 23.86
C PHE A 24 -20.73 -2.79 22.43
N CYS A 25 -20.81 -1.91 21.43
CA CYS A 25 -20.86 -2.29 20.01
C CYS A 25 -21.85 -3.44 19.66
N GLY A 26 -23.03 -3.45 20.29
CA GLY A 26 -24.14 -4.37 19.99
C GLY A 26 -24.25 -5.63 20.85
N ARG A 27 -23.37 -5.84 21.85
CA ARG A 27 -23.52 -6.91 22.85
C ARG A 27 -22.93 -6.50 24.22
N PRO A 28 -23.29 -7.18 25.33
CA PRO A 28 -22.68 -6.91 26.63
C PRO A 28 -21.15 -7.04 26.57
N ILE A 29 -20.40 -6.12 27.17
CA ILE A 29 -18.93 -6.09 27.00
C ILE A 29 -18.22 -7.36 27.50
N ILE A 30 -18.71 -7.99 28.58
CA ILE A 30 -18.18 -9.29 29.06
C ILE A 30 -18.32 -10.42 28.05
N ALA A 31 -19.30 -10.34 27.15
CA ALA A 31 -19.50 -11.36 26.12
C ALA A 31 -18.31 -11.43 25.15
N TYR A 32 -17.53 -10.35 24.99
CA TYR A 32 -16.34 -10.36 24.16
C TYR A 32 -15.25 -11.26 24.74
N SER A 33 -14.95 -11.12 26.03
CA SER A 33 -13.98 -11.96 26.73
C SER A 33 -14.42 -13.43 26.77
N ILE A 34 -15.71 -13.67 27.02
CA ILE A 34 -16.29 -15.03 27.03
C ILE A 34 -16.19 -15.69 25.66
N SER A 35 -16.64 -15.01 24.60
CA SER A 35 -16.55 -15.55 23.23
C SER A 35 -15.11 -15.83 22.83
N ALA A 36 -14.17 -14.91 23.12
CA ALA A 36 -12.76 -15.13 22.78
C ALA A 36 -12.18 -16.36 23.50
N ALA A 37 -12.50 -16.56 24.77
CA ALA A 37 -12.07 -17.73 25.53
C ALA A 37 -12.65 -19.03 24.94
N ILE A 38 -13.95 -19.08 24.65
CA ILE A 38 -14.60 -20.26 24.07
C ILE A 38 -14.06 -20.56 22.67
N GLU A 39 -14.01 -19.56 21.79
CA GLU A 39 -13.56 -19.70 20.40
C GLU A 39 -12.08 -20.07 20.28
N SER A 40 -11.26 -19.79 21.31
CA SER A 40 -9.83 -20.16 21.32
C SER A 40 -9.61 -21.67 21.29
N GLY A 41 -10.55 -22.45 21.82
CA GLY A 41 -10.38 -23.89 22.04
C GLY A 41 -9.22 -24.23 23.00
N ALA A 42 -8.71 -23.26 23.77
CA ALA A 42 -7.53 -23.44 24.63
C ALA A 42 -7.87 -23.88 26.06
N PHE A 43 -9.16 -23.90 26.43
CA PHE A 43 -9.62 -24.11 27.80
C PHE A 43 -10.62 -25.26 27.88
N ASP A 44 -10.45 -26.12 28.88
CA ASP A 44 -11.41 -27.16 29.24
C ASP A 44 -12.61 -26.57 30.00
N GLU A 45 -12.39 -25.43 30.65
CA GLU A 45 -13.37 -24.73 31.47
C GLU A 45 -13.28 -23.22 31.22
N VAL A 46 -14.40 -22.57 30.93
CA VAL A 46 -14.49 -21.11 30.80
C VAL A 46 -15.49 -20.63 31.83
N MET A 47 -15.01 -19.98 32.88
CA MET A 47 -15.83 -19.59 34.01
C MET A 47 -15.76 -18.09 34.29
N VAL A 48 -16.87 -17.54 34.78
CA VAL A 48 -16.94 -16.16 35.28
C VAL A 48 -17.04 -16.20 36.80
N SER A 49 -16.06 -15.59 37.46
CA SER A 49 -16.08 -15.33 38.89
C SER A 49 -16.80 -14.02 39.13
N THR A 50 -17.93 -14.04 39.82
CA THR A 50 -18.76 -12.85 40.08
C THR A 50 -19.56 -12.97 41.38
N ASP A 51 -19.83 -11.83 42.01
CA ASP A 51 -20.69 -11.65 43.18
C ASP A 51 -22.10 -11.13 42.81
N ASP A 52 -22.34 -10.87 41.51
CA ASP A 52 -23.56 -10.23 41.01
C ASP A 52 -24.37 -11.20 40.14
N GLU A 53 -25.61 -11.45 40.53
CA GLU A 53 -26.52 -12.37 39.83
C GLU A 53 -26.84 -11.91 38.41
N ALA A 54 -26.92 -10.60 38.14
CA ALA A 54 -27.16 -10.11 36.78
C ALA A 54 -25.95 -10.36 35.87
N ILE A 55 -24.73 -10.21 36.39
CA ILE A 55 -23.50 -10.61 35.69
C ILE A 55 -23.50 -12.12 35.44
N ALA A 56 -23.84 -12.93 36.45
CA ALA A 56 -23.88 -14.39 36.33
C ALA A 56 -24.86 -14.85 35.23
N GLU A 57 -26.05 -14.25 35.16
CA GLU A 57 -27.04 -14.58 34.13
C GLU A 57 -26.59 -14.17 32.71
N VAL A 58 -25.95 -13.01 32.55
CA VAL A 58 -25.37 -12.61 31.26
C VAL A 58 -24.22 -13.53 30.86
N ALA A 59 -23.37 -13.92 31.81
CA ALA A 59 -22.26 -14.84 31.58
C ALA A 59 -22.73 -16.22 31.09
N LYS A 60 -23.73 -16.80 31.76
CA LYS A 60 -24.35 -18.08 31.35
C LYS A 60 -24.94 -17.99 29.94
N LYS A 61 -25.65 -16.91 29.63
CA LYS A 61 -26.21 -16.67 28.28
C LYS A 61 -25.13 -16.53 27.20
N ALA A 62 -23.97 -15.99 27.55
CA ALA A 62 -22.82 -15.89 26.65
C ALA A 62 -22.01 -17.20 26.52
N GLY A 63 -22.34 -18.24 27.30
CA GLY A 63 -21.75 -19.58 27.20
C GLY A 63 -20.71 -19.93 28.26
N ALA A 64 -20.41 -19.04 29.21
CA ALA A 64 -19.51 -19.34 30.32
C ALA A 64 -20.23 -20.05 31.47
N LYS A 65 -19.48 -20.78 32.30
CA LYS A 65 -19.99 -21.37 33.54
C LYS A 65 -19.87 -20.40 34.72
N VAL A 66 -20.80 -20.52 35.66
CA VAL A 66 -20.73 -19.86 36.98
C VAL A 66 -21.06 -20.93 38.04
N PRO A 67 -20.12 -21.84 38.32
CA PRO A 67 -20.38 -23.01 39.18
C PRO A 67 -20.53 -22.65 40.66
N PHE A 68 -20.07 -21.47 41.05
CA PHE A 68 -20.18 -20.89 42.38
C PHE A 68 -20.11 -19.38 42.26
N MET A 69 -20.71 -18.68 43.22
CA MET A 69 -20.61 -17.23 43.35
C MET A 69 -19.34 -16.88 44.12
N ARG A 70 -18.74 -15.73 43.77
CA ARG A 70 -17.56 -15.19 44.45
C ARG A 70 -17.89 -14.81 45.89
N SER A 71 -16.96 -15.03 46.81
CA SER A 71 -17.10 -14.63 48.20
C SER A 71 -17.12 -13.10 48.38
N ASN A 72 -17.70 -12.62 49.49
CA ASN A 72 -17.65 -11.19 49.83
C ASN A 72 -16.22 -10.69 50.11
N GLU A 73 -15.32 -11.59 50.56
CA GLU A 73 -13.94 -11.24 50.93
C GLU A 73 -13.12 -10.84 49.69
N THR A 74 -13.28 -11.53 48.57
CA THR A 74 -12.61 -11.21 47.29
C THR A 74 -13.45 -10.32 46.35
N SER A 75 -14.57 -9.79 46.85
CA SER A 75 -15.44 -8.84 46.13
C SER A 75 -15.25 -7.39 46.59
N GLY A 76 -14.44 -7.16 47.62
CA GLY A 76 -14.12 -5.83 48.16
C GLY A 76 -13.27 -4.98 47.21
N ASP A 77 -13.22 -3.67 47.47
CA ASP A 77 -12.42 -2.71 46.68
C ASP A 77 -10.91 -2.97 46.73
N PHE A 78 -10.44 -3.71 47.74
CA PHE A 78 -9.02 -4.00 48.00
C PHE A 78 -8.60 -5.41 47.57
N ALA A 79 -9.52 -6.24 47.06
CA ALA A 79 -9.19 -7.58 46.63
C ALA A 79 -8.29 -7.55 45.38
N THR A 80 -7.19 -8.29 45.41
CA THR A 80 -6.27 -8.38 44.26
C THR A 80 -6.76 -9.40 43.24
N THR A 81 -6.29 -9.28 42.00
CA THR A 81 -6.56 -10.29 40.96
C THR A 81 -6.05 -11.67 41.39
N ASP A 82 -4.89 -11.74 42.03
CA ASP A 82 -4.31 -12.98 42.55
C ASP A 82 -5.18 -13.65 43.62
N GLU A 83 -5.78 -12.88 44.54
CA GLU A 83 -6.71 -13.42 45.55
C GLU A 83 -7.95 -14.04 44.91
N VAL A 84 -8.50 -13.41 43.87
CA VAL A 84 -9.65 -13.93 43.12
C VAL A 84 -9.27 -15.22 42.38
N ILE A 85 -8.09 -15.28 41.77
CA ILE A 85 -7.57 -16.48 41.11
C ILE A 85 -7.43 -17.63 42.11
N ALA A 86 -6.81 -17.36 43.27
CA ALA A 86 -6.60 -18.35 44.32
C ALA A 86 -7.93 -18.90 44.86
N GLU A 87 -8.93 -18.04 45.09
CA GLU A 87 -10.28 -18.47 45.50
C GLU A 87 -10.89 -19.42 44.47
N VAL A 88 -10.86 -19.05 43.19
CA VAL A 88 -11.45 -19.86 42.11
C VAL A 88 -10.77 -21.22 42.01
N LEU A 89 -9.44 -21.25 41.94
CA LEU A 89 -8.68 -22.50 41.86
C LEU A 89 -8.90 -23.37 43.09
N GLY A 90 -8.94 -22.78 44.29
CA GLY A 90 -9.28 -23.47 45.53
C GLY A 90 -10.69 -24.07 45.53
N ALA A 91 -11.69 -23.30 45.09
CA ALA A 91 -13.07 -23.76 45.01
C ALA A 91 -13.27 -24.90 44.00
N TYR A 92 -12.53 -24.92 42.89
CA TYR A 92 -12.50 -26.07 41.98
C TYR A 92 -11.83 -27.29 42.62
N LYS A 93 -10.72 -27.09 43.34
CA LYS A 93 -10.01 -28.17 44.04
C LYS A 93 -10.89 -28.84 45.09
N GLU A 94 -11.65 -28.08 45.87
CA GLU A 94 -12.64 -28.61 46.82
C GLU A 94 -13.72 -29.48 46.16
N ARG A 95 -14.00 -29.23 44.87
CA ARG A 95 -14.94 -29.99 44.05
C ARG A 95 -14.27 -31.16 43.31
N GLY A 96 -13.00 -31.43 43.58
CA GLY A 96 -12.23 -32.51 42.97
C GLY A 96 -11.77 -32.23 41.53
N ILE A 97 -11.72 -30.95 41.13
CA ILE A 97 -11.26 -30.52 39.81
C ILE A 97 -9.99 -29.70 39.99
N GLU A 98 -8.91 -30.08 39.32
CA GLU A 98 -7.65 -29.34 39.33
C GLU A 98 -7.23 -29.02 37.89
N PHE A 99 -6.61 -27.86 37.71
CA PHE A 99 -6.11 -27.37 36.44
C PHE A 99 -4.60 -27.22 36.49
N ASP A 100 -3.90 -27.71 35.48
CA ASP A 100 -2.45 -27.54 35.35
C ASP A 100 -2.09 -26.07 35.07
N ARG A 101 -2.97 -25.34 34.39
CA ARG A 101 -2.76 -23.95 33.94
C ARG A 101 -4.06 -23.16 34.02
N PHE A 102 -3.95 -21.84 34.11
CA PHE A 102 -5.10 -20.94 33.99
C PHE A 102 -4.79 -19.71 33.15
N CYS A 103 -5.85 -19.04 32.71
CA CYS A 103 -5.78 -17.69 32.15
C CYS A 103 -6.83 -16.81 32.83
N CYS A 104 -6.39 -15.84 33.61
CA CYS A 104 -7.25 -14.80 34.13
C CYS A 104 -7.54 -13.79 33.02
N ILE A 105 -8.80 -13.50 32.73
CA ILE A 105 -9.22 -12.58 31.66
C ILE A 105 -10.08 -11.47 32.25
N TYR A 106 -9.77 -10.22 31.95
CA TYR A 106 -10.58 -9.11 32.41
C TYR A 106 -11.91 -9.02 31.64
N PRO A 107 -13.02 -8.67 32.34
CA PRO A 107 -14.36 -8.70 31.76
C PRO A 107 -14.61 -7.60 30.74
N THR A 108 -13.78 -6.57 30.70
CA THR A 108 -13.97 -5.40 29.82
C THR A 108 -12.79 -5.22 28.87
N ALA A 109 -12.35 -6.32 28.29
CA ALA A 109 -11.23 -6.37 27.35
C ALA A 109 -11.73 -6.75 25.94
N PRO A 110 -12.47 -5.87 25.24
CA PRO A 110 -13.16 -6.20 23.99
C PRO A 110 -12.22 -6.49 22.81
N PHE A 111 -10.93 -6.20 22.95
CA PHE A 111 -9.91 -6.41 21.93
C PHE A 111 -9.22 -7.77 22.00
N ILE A 112 -9.47 -8.56 23.06
CA ILE A 112 -8.94 -9.92 23.17
C ILE A 112 -9.48 -10.78 22.04
N THR A 113 -8.61 -11.61 21.45
CA THR A 113 -8.99 -12.54 20.39
C THR A 113 -8.65 -13.97 20.79
N ALA A 114 -9.44 -14.91 20.25
CA ALA A 114 -9.21 -16.35 20.38
C ALA A 114 -7.76 -16.75 20.03
N LYS A 115 -7.21 -16.16 18.96
CA LYS A 115 -5.82 -16.38 18.53
C LYS A 115 -4.80 -16.00 19.60
N ARG A 116 -4.93 -14.82 20.22
CA ARG A 116 -3.99 -14.34 21.25
C ARG A 116 -4.04 -15.20 22.51
N LEU A 117 -5.23 -15.61 22.94
CA LEU A 117 -5.38 -16.52 24.08
C LEU A 117 -4.72 -17.87 23.80
N LEU A 118 -4.92 -18.41 22.59
CA LEU A 118 -4.28 -19.67 22.19
C LEU A 118 -2.75 -19.55 22.13
N GLU A 119 -2.22 -18.44 21.60
CA GLU A 119 -0.78 -18.15 21.60
C GLU A 119 -0.22 -18.09 23.02
N ALA A 120 -0.89 -17.36 23.93
CA ALA A 120 -0.48 -17.26 25.32
C ALA A 120 -0.47 -18.62 26.03
N MET A 121 -1.53 -19.41 25.87
CA MET A 121 -1.61 -20.73 26.49
C MET A 121 -0.56 -21.72 25.96
N LYS A 122 -0.13 -21.58 24.70
CA LYS A 122 0.99 -22.36 24.15
C LYS A 122 2.33 -21.97 24.75
N CYS A 123 2.55 -20.69 25.05
CA CYS A 123 3.79 -20.24 25.70
C CYS A 123 4.01 -20.91 27.06
N LEU A 124 2.93 -21.29 27.76
CA LEU A 124 2.99 -22.04 29.01
C LEU A 124 3.46 -23.51 28.87
N ASP A 125 3.67 -24.00 27.64
CA ASP A 125 4.30 -25.32 27.43
C ASP A 125 5.79 -25.27 27.81
N THR A 126 6.43 -24.10 27.73
CA THR A 126 7.86 -23.91 28.01
C THR A 126 8.18 -22.81 29.01
N HIS A 127 7.20 -21.99 29.40
CA HIS A 127 7.36 -20.90 30.37
C HIS A 127 6.33 -21.02 31.50
N GLU A 128 6.55 -20.33 32.62
CA GLU A 128 5.66 -20.37 33.77
C GLU A 128 4.54 -19.33 33.75
N SER A 129 4.77 -18.15 33.14
CA SER A 129 3.77 -17.08 33.04
C SER A 129 3.85 -16.29 31.74
N VAL A 130 2.72 -15.71 31.34
CA VAL A 130 2.55 -14.95 30.11
C VAL A 130 1.66 -13.73 30.35
N THR A 131 2.18 -12.55 30.00
CA THR A 131 1.49 -11.27 30.21
C THR A 131 1.44 -10.45 28.93
N PRO A 132 0.28 -9.91 28.52
CA PRO A 132 0.17 -9.01 27.38
C PRO A 132 0.71 -7.64 27.74
N VAL A 133 1.57 -7.11 26.87
CA VAL A 133 2.20 -5.80 27.08
C VAL A 133 2.11 -4.94 25.83
N THR A 134 2.04 -3.62 26.03
CA THR A 134 2.08 -2.62 24.96
C THR A 134 3.24 -1.68 25.20
N GLN A 135 3.93 -1.31 24.12
CA GLN A 135 5.01 -0.33 24.22
C GLN A 135 4.43 1.04 24.61
N PHE A 136 5.07 1.76 25.52
CA PHE A 136 4.71 3.15 25.79
C PHE A 136 4.84 4.00 24.52
N SER A 137 3.77 4.69 24.11
CA SER A 137 3.78 5.61 22.95
C SER A 137 4.70 6.81 23.17
N TYR A 138 4.90 7.20 24.44
CA TYR A 138 5.86 8.21 24.86
C TYR A 138 6.81 7.62 25.91
N PRO A 139 8.14 7.59 25.68
CA PRO A 139 9.08 6.98 26.61
C PRO A 139 8.97 7.56 28.02
N PRO A 140 8.63 6.76 29.05
CA PRO A 140 8.52 7.21 30.44
C PRO A 140 9.81 7.85 30.96
N GLN A 141 10.96 7.48 30.39
CA GLN A 141 12.26 8.08 30.69
C GLN A 141 12.30 9.59 30.44
N ARG A 142 11.39 10.14 29.63
CA ARG A 142 11.28 11.59 29.40
C ARG A 142 10.26 12.29 30.31
N GLY A 143 9.65 11.56 31.24
CA GLY A 143 8.59 12.05 32.11
C GLY A 143 9.01 13.23 33.00
N PHE A 144 8.05 14.10 33.29
CA PHE A 144 8.15 15.13 34.31
C PHE A 144 7.30 14.75 35.52
N VAL A 145 7.72 15.16 36.71
CA VAL A 145 6.94 15.19 37.94
C VAL A 145 6.72 16.64 38.36
N ILE A 146 5.68 16.90 39.15
CA ILE A 146 5.42 18.22 39.72
C ILE A 146 5.90 18.22 41.16
N GLU A 147 6.88 19.08 41.45
CA GLU A 147 7.43 19.28 42.80
C GLU A 147 7.40 20.77 43.11
N ASN A 148 6.74 21.16 44.22
CA ASN A 148 6.61 22.56 44.63
C ASN A 148 6.12 23.48 43.47
N GLU A 149 5.05 23.06 42.79
CA GLU A 149 4.46 23.77 41.63
C GLU A 149 5.39 23.94 40.42
N ARG A 150 6.51 23.20 40.37
CA ARG A 150 7.45 23.21 39.24
C ARG A 150 7.52 21.86 38.56
N LEU A 151 7.71 21.87 37.25
CA LEU A 151 8.02 20.66 36.49
C LEU A 151 9.50 20.28 36.69
N VAL A 152 9.73 19.07 37.19
CA VAL A 152 11.05 18.46 37.39
C VAL A 152 11.11 17.19 36.55
N ARG A 153 12.21 16.95 35.84
CA ARG A 153 12.37 15.69 35.09
C ARG A 153 12.52 14.53 36.07
N LYS A 154 11.76 13.45 35.88
CA LYS A 154 11.86 12.25 36.72
C LYS A 154 13.20 11.54 36.53
N TYR A 155 13.68 11.50 35.28
CA TYR A 155 14.96 10.91 34.89
C TYR A 155 15.80 11.97 34.16
N PRO A 156 16.45 12.88 34.90
CA PRO A 156 17.21 13.99 34.31
C PRO A 156 18.37 13.53 33.40
N GLU A 157 18.91 12.33 33.60
CA GLU A 157 19.97 11.71 32.79
C GLU A 157 19.57 11.50 31.32
N PHE A 158 18.27 11.37 31.02
CA PHE A 158 17.76 11.20 29.66
C PHE A 158 17.30 12.51 29.00
N ALA A 159 17.58 13.67 29.62
CA ALA A 159 17.06 14.96 29.16
C ALA A 159 17.46 15.33 27.72
N THR A 160 18.65 14.92 27.28
CA THR A 160 19.19 15.18 25.93
C THR A 160 19.18 13.94 25.03
N THR A 161 18.74 12.80 25.54
CA THR A 161 18.70 11.54 24.77
C THR A 161 17.53 11.60 23.79
N ARG A 162 17.80 11.27 22.52
CA ARG A 162 16.74 11.26 21.50
C ARG A 162 15.81 10.09 21.76
N SER A 163 14.50 10.27 21.56
CA SER A 163 13.49 9.27 21.93
C SER A 163 13.71 7.90 21.26
N GLN A 164 14.28 7.87 20.06
CA GLN A 164 14.60 6.63 19.33
C GLN A 164 15.84 5.89 19.85
N ASP A 165 16.69 6.55 20.65
CA ASP A 165 17.88 5.95 21.25
C ASP A 165 17.60 5.42 22.67
N LEU A 166 16.39 5.66 23.21
CA LEU A 166 15.97 5.16 24.51
C LEU A 166 15.57 3.68 24.44
N GLU A 167 15.82 2.96 25.52
CA GLU A 167 15.30 1.61 25.71
C GLU A 167 13.78 1.61 25.60
N LYS A 168 13.23 0.65 24.85
CA LYS A 168 11.79 0.51 24.70
C LYS A 168 11.21 -0.06 25.99
N LEU A 169 10.39 0.74 26.66
CA LEU A 169 9.63 0.30 27.83
C LEU A 169 8.23 -0.11 27.41
N TYR A 170 7.70 -1.10 28.13
CA TYR A 170 6.36 -1.65 27.93
C TYR A 170 5.56 -1.51 29.22
N HIS A 171 4.25 -1.43 29.09
CA HIS A 171 3.31 -1.51 30.21
C HIS A 171 2.32 -2.64 29.99
N ASP A 172 1.72 -3.08 31.09
CA ASP A 172 0.62 -4.02 31.09
C ASP A 172 -0.55 -3.51 30.23
N SER A 173 -1.12 -4.40 29.43
CA SER A 173 -2.27 -4.11 28.57
C SER A 173 -3.63 -4.28 29.27
N GLY A 174 -3.68 -4.83 30.48
CA GLY A 174 -4.90 -5.00 31.28
C GLY A 174 -5.94 -5.91 30.62
N GLN A 175 -5.49 -6.96 29.93
CA GLN A 175 -6.36 -7.85 29.16
C GLN A 175 -6.50 -9.23 29.78
N PHE A 176 -5.38 -9.93 29.96
CA PHE A 176 -5.36 -11.28 30.51
C PHE A 176 -4.00 -11.57 31.17
N TYR A 177 -3.92 -12.62 31.99
CA TYR A 177 -2.68 -13.16 32.54
C TYR A 177 -2.78 -14.68 32.53
N ALA A 178 -1.85 -15.36 31.85
CA ALA A 178 -1.84 -16.81 31.79
C ALA A 178 -0.66 -17.35 32.60
N CYS A 179 -0.90 -18.36 33.45
CA CYS A 179 0.14 -18.89 34.32
C CYS A 179 -0.09 -20.38 34.58
N ARG A 180 0.99 -21.11 34.86
CA ARG A 180 0.90 -22.47 35.38
C ARG A 180 0.46 -22.43 36.84
N THR A 181 -0.45 -23.32 37.20
CA THR A 181 -1.05 -23.35 38.54
C THR A 181 -0.02 -23.64 39.63
N ASP A 182 0.97 -24.51 39.35
CA ASP A 182 2.03 -24.84 40.28
C ASP A 182 2.96 -23.66 40.56
N ALA A 183 3.35 -22.91 39.53
CA ALA A 183 4.13 -21.68 39.66
C ALA A 183 3.36 -20.60 40.44
N PHE A 184 2.08 -20.40 40.12
CA PHE A 184 1.23 -19.44 40.83
C PHE A 184 1.12 -19.73 42.32
N PHE A 185 0.90 -20.98 42.74
CA PHE A 185 0.84 -21.32 44.17
C PHE A 185 2.20 -21.31 44.87
N ARG A 186 3.29 -21.46 44.12
CA ARG A 186 4.65 -21.31 44.66
C ARG A 186 4.93 -19.86 45.03
N ASP A 187 4.60 -18.93 44.14
CA ASP A 187 5.01 -17.53 44.24
C ASP A 187 3.88 -16.59 44.74
N ASN A 188 2.64 -17.07 44.76
CA ASN A 188 1.40 -16.34 45.07
C ASN A 188 1.14 -15.12 44.17
N THR A 189 1.61 -15.17 42.92
CA THR A 189 1.39 -14.14 41.91
C THR A 189 1.57 -14.71 40.51
N THR A 190 1.01 -14.04 39.50
CA THR A 190 1.34 -14.31 38.09
C THR A 190 2.67 -13.71 37.65
N ASP A 191 3.24 -12.78 38.42
CA ASP A 191 4.49 -12.08 38.09
C ASP A 191 5.72 -12.89 38.55
N VAL A 192 5.85 -14.11 38.02
CA VAL A 192 6.94 -15.05 38.33
C VAL A 192 8.22 -14.70 37.57
N ASP A 193 9.36 -15.24 38.01
CA ASP A 193 10.66 -15.00 37.38
C ASP A 193 10.69 -15.42 35.89
N ASP A 194 10.04 -16.55 35.55
CA ASP A 194 9.90 -17.04 34.18
C ASP A 194 8.60 -16.56 33.51
N MET A 195 8.50 -15.24 33.34
CA MET A 195 7.39 -14.56 32.69
C MET A 195 7.78 -14.01 31.32
N VAL A 196 6.97 -14.30 30.30
CA VAL A 196 7.20 -13.83 28.92
C VAL A 196 6.08 -12.93 28.38
N PRO A 197 6.39 -11.96 27.49
CA PRO A 197 5.39 -11.03 26.98
C PRO A 197 4.62 -11.57 25.77
N VAL A 198 3.35 -11.18 25.66
CA VAL A 198 2.63 -11.10 24.38
C VAL A 198 2.55 -9.63 23.97
N ILE A 199 3.34 -9.22 22.98
CA ILE A 199 3.40 -7.81 22.58
C ILE A 199 2.18 -7.47 21.70
N LEU A 200 1.38 -6.50 22.17
CA LEU A 200 0.20 -5.99 21.48
C LEU A 200 0.47 -4.61 20.86
N SER A 201 -0.21 -4.31 19.76
CA SER A 201 -0.20 -2.98 19.15
C SER A 201 -1.11 -2.00 19.91
N GLU A 202 -0.88 -0.70 19.76
CA GLU A 202 -1.67 0.35 20.43
C GLU A 202 -3.16 0.34 20.03
N ASP A 203 -3.47 -0.13 18.81
CA ASP A 203 -4.84 -0.28 18.32
C ASP A 203 -5.58 -1.44 19.02
N GLU A 204 -4.84 -2.43 19.55
CA GLU A 204 -5.39 -3.62 20.20
C GLU A 204 -5.60 -3.42 21.71
N VAL A 205 -5.32 -2.25 22.27
CA VAL A 205 -5.33 -2.02 23.73
C VAL A 205 -6.06 -0.75 24.12
N GLN A 206 -6.93 -0.87 25.13
CA GLN A 206 -7.59 0.23 25.81
C GLN A 206 -8.09 -0.26 27.18
N ASP A 207 -7.56 0.29 28.27
CA ASP A 207 -8.16 0.12 29.59
C ASP A 207 -9.39 1.05 29.70
N ILE A 208 -10.47 0.55 30.28
CA ILE A 208 -11.79 1.21 30.23
C ILE A 208 -12.21 1.64 31.63
N ASP A 209 -11.75 2.77 32.12
CA ASP A 209 -12.05 3.19 33.49
C ASP A 209 -13.05 4.34 33.59
N THR A 210 -13.18 5.09 32.50
CA THR A 210 -14.05 6.25 32.38
C THR A 210 -14.96 6.13 31.15
N PHE A 211 -15.98 6.99 31.06
CA PHE A 211 -16.81 7.08 29.86
C PHE A 211 -16.03 7.53 28.62
N GLU A 212 -14.93 8.27 28.80
CA GLU A 212 -14.06 8.67 27.69
C GLU A 212 -13.29 7.47 27.16
N ASP A 213 -12.74 6.62 28.04
CA ASP A 213 -12.09 5.38 27.64
C ASP A 213 -13.07 4.46 26.90
N TRP A 214 -14.32 4.41 27.35
CA TRP A 214 -15.39 3.65 26.68
C TRP A 214 -15.62 4.14 25.25
N ARG A 215 -15.71 5.47 25.06
CA ARG A 215 -15.88 6.09 23.74
C ARG A 215 -14.71 5.75 22.82
N ILE A 216 -13.47 5.89 23.32
CA ILE A 216 -12.24 5.56 22.58
C ILE A 216 -12.23 4.07 22.21
N ALA A 217 -12.60 3.19 23.14
CA ALA A 217 -12.67 1.76 22.89
C ALA A 217 -13.68 1.43 21.78
N GLU A 218 -14.86 2.07 21.74
CA GLU A 218 -15.83 1.85 20.66
C GLU A 218 -15.31 2.28 19.29
N GLU A 219 -14.63 3.43 19.21
CA GLU A 219 -14.03 3.92 17.97
C GLU A 219 -12.93 2.98 17.45
N LYS A 220 -12.00 2.59 18.33
CA LYS A 220 -10.96 1.59 18.01
C LYS A 220 -11.59 0.27 17.54
N PHE A 221 -12.60 -0.23 18.27
CA PHE A 221 -13.24 -1.49 17.96
C PHE A 221 -13.93 -1.48 16.58
N LYS A 222 -14.66 -0.40 16.25
CA LYS A 222 -15.30 -0.22 14.93
C LYS A 222 -14.28 -0.18 13.81
N ALA A 223 -13.16 0.53 14.00
CA ALA A 223 -12.09 0.62 13.03
C ALA A 223 -11.43 -0.75 12.76
N LEU A 224 -11.12 -1.51 13.81
CA LEU A 224 -10.57 -2.87 13.69
C LEU A 224 -11.54 -3.82 13.02
N LYS A 225 -12.84 -3.75 13.35
CA LYS A 225 -13.86 -4.58 12.71
C LYS A 225 -13.98 -4.29 11.22
N ALA A 226 -14.05 -3.02 10.83
CA ALA A 226 -14.08 -2.62 9.42
C ALA A 226 -12.81 -3.01 8.66
N LYS A 227 -11.64 -3.01 9.33
CA LYS A 227 -10.39 -3.51 8.76
C LYS A 227 -10.47 -5.03 8.51
N LYS A 228 -10.89 -5.80 9.52
CA LYS A 228 -11.06 -7.27 9.39
C LYS A 228 -12.10 -7.66 8.35
N GLU A 229 -13.22 -6.94 8.25
CA GLU A 229 -14.25 -7.21 7.23
C GLU A 229 -13.71 -6.97 5.80
N ARG A 230 -12.87 -5.94 5.62
CA ARG A 230 -12.16 -5.69 4.36
C ARG A 230 -11.15 -6.79 4.03
N GLU A 231 -10.36 -7.21 5.02
CA GLU A 231 -9.37 -8.29 4.87
C GLU A 231 -10.03 -9.65 4.60
N ALA A 232 -11.06 -10.01 5.37
CA ALA A 232 -11.79 -11.28 5.22
C ALA A 232 -12.59 -11.36 3.90
N SER A 233 -13.06 -10.24 3.37
CA SER A 233 -13.68 -10.20 2.03
C SER A 233 -12.65 -10.40 0.90
N ALA A 234 -11.37 -10.19 1.16
CA ALA A 234 -10.28 -10.33 0.19
C ALA A 234 -9.61 -11.72 0.23
N GLU A 235 -9.59 -12.42 1.36
CA GLU A 235 -8.64 -13.52 1.57
C GLU A 235 -8.97 -14.90 0.97
N ASN A 236 -10.13 -15.14 0.32
CA ASN A 236 -10.41 -16.51 -0.22
C ASN A 236 -11.47 -16.61 -1.33
N LYS A 237 -11.70 -15.55 -2.11
CA LYS A 237 -12.57 -15.63 -3.29
C LYS A 237 -11.72 -15.89 -4.52
N LEU A 238 -12.06 -16.91 -5.31
CA LEU A 238 -11.55 -17.03 -6.67
C LEU A 238 -12.04 -15.83 -7.49
N PHE A 239 -11.21 -15.36 -8.41
CA PHE A 239 -11.59 -14.28 -9.32
C PHE A 239 -12.67 -14.76 -10.30
N ASP A 240 -13.91 -14.31 -10.08
CA ASP A 240 -15.05 -14.56 -10.96
C ASP A 240 -15.48 -13.28 -11.69
N ASP A 241 -14.95 -13.12 -12.89
CA ASP A 241 -15.17 -11.98 -13.78
C ASP A 241 -16.66 -11.73 -14.11
N ALA A 242 -17.49 -12.79 -14.11
CA ALA A 242 -18.91 -12.71 -14.45
C ALA A 242 -19.79 -12.17 -13.31
N SER A 243 -19.30 -12.26 -12.07
CA SER A 243 -20.02 -11.77 -10.87
C SER A 243 -19.79 -10.29 -10.58
N LEU A 244 -18.76 -9.68 -11.18
CA LEU A 244 -18.32 -8.32 -10.88
C LEU A 244 -19.19 -7.28 -11.60
N LYS A 245 -19.61 -6.25 -10.84
CA LYS A 245 -20.39 -5.13 -11.38
C LYS A 245 -19.48 -4.22 -12.22
N THR A 246 -19.87 -3.99 -13.48
CA THR A 246 -19.23 -3.05 -14.40
C THR A 246 -19.67 -1.58 -14.17
N PRO A 247 -18.87 -0.61 -14.65
CA PRO A 247 -17.55 -0.78 -15.25
C PRO A 247 -16.43 -0.95 -14.20
N TYR A 248 -15.34 -1.63 -14.56
CA TYR A 248 -14.15 -1.77 -13.72
C TYR A 248 -12.88 -1.95 -14.53
N TYR A 249 -11.74 -1.59 -13.94
CA TYR A 249 -10.44 -2.04 -14.45
C TYR A 249 -10.08 -3.39 -13.83
N ARG A 250 -9.54 -4.29 -14.64
CA ARG A 250 -8.99 -5.56 -14.22
C ARG A 250 -7.50 -5.58 -14.47
N ILE A 251 -6.74 -5.99 -13.47
CA ILE A 251 -5.31 -6.30 -13.56
C ILE A 251 -5.16 -7.83 -13.53
N ASP A 252 -4.39 -8.37 -14.47
CA ASP A 252 -3.96 -9.77 -14.47
C ASP A 252 -2.52 -9.84 -13.95
N GLU A 253 -2.34 -10.28 -12.71
CA GLU A 253 -1.05 -10.25 -12.02
C GLU A 253 -0.02 -11.15 -12.72
N SER A 254 -0.42 -12.34 -13.17
CA SER A 254 0.47 -13.25 -13.90
C SER A 254 1.02 -12.62 -15.18
N ALA A 255 0.20 -11.86 -15.91
CA ALA A 255 0.64 -11.14 -17.10
C ALA A 255 1.61 -9.99 -16.74
N LEU A 256 1.33 -9.25 -15.67
CA LEU A 256 2.21 -8.19 -15.17
C LEU A 256 3.58 -8.75 -14.73
N ASP A 257 3.58 -9.87 -14.01
CA ASP A 257 4.79 -10.57 -13.58
C ASP A 257 5.61 -11.08 -14.76
N ALA A 258 4.96 -11.55 -15.82
CA ALA A 258 5.63 -11.96 -17.06
C ALA A 258 6.36 -10.79 -17.72
N ASP A 259 5.73 -9.61 -17.82
CA ASP A 259 6.34 -8.40 -18.38
C ASP A 259 7.51 -7.90 -17.51
N ILE A 260 7.37 -7.95 -16.18
CA ILE A 260 8.45 -7.66 -15.21
C ILE A 260 9.65 -8.58 -15.43
N ASN A 261 9.40 -9.88 -15.55
CA ASN A 261 10.46 -10.88 -15.74
C ASN A 261 11.12 -10.73 -17.11
N MET A 262 10.37 -10.38 -18.15
CA MET A 262 10.90 -10.13 -19.49
C MET A 262 11.93 -9.00 -19.46
N LEU A 263 11.60 -7.86 -18.85
CA LEU A 263 12.52 -6.73 -18.72
C LEU A 263 13.78 -7.10 -17.93
N LYS A 264 13.59 -7.69 -16.74
CA LYS A 264 14.71 -8.08 -15.87
C LYS A 264 15.64 -9.08 -16.55
N THR A 265 15.09 -10.06 -17.27
CA THR A 265 15.89 -11.05 -18.00
C THR A 265 16.68 -10.39 -19.12
N ALA A 266 16.02 -9.56 -19.95
CA ALA A 266 16.69 -8.85 -21.04
C ALA A 266 17.84 -7.96 -20.55
N LEU A 267 17.63 -7.26 -19.42
CA LEU A 267 18.66 -6.47 -18.75
C LEU A 267 19.77 -7.34 -18.18
N GLN A 268 19.45 -8.39 -17.42
CA GLN A 268 20.44 -9.27 -16.83
C GLN A 268 21.35 -9.93 -17.89
N ASP A 269 20.78 -10.33 -19.02
CA ASP A 269 21.48 -11.01 -20.11
C ASP A 269 22.37 -10.06 -20.93
N SER A 270 21.93 -8.81 -21.10
CA SER A 270 22.61 -7.83 -21.97
C SER A 270 23.49 -6.83 -21.21
N TRP A 271 23.17 -6.58 -19.93
CA TRP A 271 23.79 -5.52 -19.12
C TRP A 271 23.73 -5.85 -17.61
N ASN A 272 24.77 -6.52 -17.10
CA ASN A 272 24.79 -7.12 -15.76
C ASN A 272 24.48 -6.16 -14.59
N ASN A 273 24.81 -4.86 -14.71
CA ASN A 273 24.56 -3.87 -13.66
C ASN A 273 23.46 -2.88 -14.07
N TYR A 274 22.24 -3.02 -13.55
CA TYR A 274 21.09 -2.25 -14.01
C TYR A 274 20.18 -1.76 -12.88
N ILE A 275 19.32 -0.79 -13.21
CA ILE A 275 18.18 -0.37 -12.40
C ILE A 275 16.92 -0.51 -13.25
N CYS A 276 15.99 -1.35 -12.78
CA CYS A 276 14.61 -1.30 -13.25
C CYS A 276 13.87 -0.22 -12.46
N SER A 277 13.22 0.70 -13.15
CA SER A 277 12.31 1.65 -12.53
C SER A 277 10.93 1.61 -13.17
N TYR A 278 9.93 2.15 -12.48
CA TYR A 278 8.59 2.29 -13.02
C TYR A 278 8.19 3.76 -13.04
N SER A 279 7.71 4.22 -14.19
CA SER A 279 7.27 5.58 -14.41
C SER A 279 5.89 5.84 -13.80
N VAL A 280 5.86 6.44 -12.60
CA VAL A 280 4.67 6.59 -11.75
C VAL A 280 3.55 7.36 -12.45
N LYS A 281 3.90 8.39 -13.24
CA LYS A 281 2.96 9.19 -14.04
C LYS A 281 2.07 8.36 -14.98
N THR A 282 2.52 7.16 -15.34
CA THR A 282 1.78 6.31 -16.29
C THR A 282 0.61 5.57 -15.64
N ASN A 283 0.74 5.18 -14.37
CA ASN A 283 -0.34 4.70 -13.52
C ASN A 283 0.10 4.69 -12.05
N SER A 284 -0.43 5.60 -11.24
CA SER A 284 -0.05 5.77 -9.84
C SER A 284 -0.91 4.97 -8.85
N LEU A 285 -1.60 3.91 -9.31
CA LEU A 285 -2.41 3.06 -8.43
C LEU A 285 -1.57 2.48 -7.28
N PRO A 286 -1.93 2.72 -6.00
CA PRO A 286 -1.17 2.25 -4.84
C PRO A 286 -0.76 0.78 -4.86
N TRP A 287 -1.69 -0.11 -5.22
CA TRP A 287 -1.43 -1.55 -5.31
C TRP A 287 -0.34 -1.87 -6.35
N LEU A 288 -0.40 -1.21 -7.51
CA LEU A 288 0.56 -1.40 -8.59
C LEU A 288 1.96 -0.92 -8.18
N LEU A 289 2.05 0.24 -7.53
CA LEU A 289 3.31 0.76 -7.03
C LEU A 289 3.93 -0.16 -5.97
N ALA A 290 3.12 -0.71 -5.06
CA ALA A 290 3.59 -1.69 -4.08
C ALA A 290 4.10 -2.96 -4.77
N HIS A 291 3.39 -3.45 -5.80
CA HIS A 291 3.79 -4.63 -6.57
C HIS A 291 5.16 -4.44 -7.26
N PHE A 292 5.40 -3.28 -7.88
CA PHE A 292 6.70 -2.96 -8.48
C PHE A 292 7.81 -2.84 -7.43
N ARG A 293 7.54 -2.19 -6.29
CA ARG A 293 8.50 -2.10 -5.17
C ARG A 293 8.93 -3.48 -4.68
N ASP A 294 7.96 -4.38 -4.47
CA ASP A 294 8.22 -5.73 -3.96
C ASP A 294 8.98 -6.57 -4.99
N ASN A 295 8.88 -6.20 -6.26
CA ASN A 295 9.70 -6.70 -7.35
C ASN A 295 11.03 -5.94 -7.54
N GLY A 296 11.44 -5.09 -6.61
CA GLY A 296 12.75 -4.42 -6.63
C GLY A 296 12.89 -3.28 -7.64
N PHE A 297 11.78 -2.73 -8.13
CA PHE A 297 11.82 -1.54 -8.99
C PHE A 297 12.06 -0.27 -8.17
N PHE A 298 12.69 0.71 -8.81
CA PHE A 298 12.73 2.08 -8.34
C PHE A 298 11.45 2.82 -8.77
N ALA A 299 11.05 3.86 -8.02
CA ALA A 299 9.99 4.75 -8.46
C ALA A 299 10.60 5.91 -9.26
N GLU A 300 10.26 6.01 -10.55
CA GLU A 300 10.54 7.20 -11.35
C GLU A 300 9.38 8.18 -11.18
N VAL A 301 9.68 9.33 -10.56
CA VAL A 301 8.71 10.36 -10.20
C VAL A 301 9.04 11.66 -10.92
N VAL A 302 8.02 12.40 -11.32
CA VAL A 302 8.14 13.71 -11.99
C VAL A 302 7.56 14.87 -11.19
N SER A 303 7.01 14.62 -10.01
CA SER A 303 6.48 15.64 -9.11
C SER A 303 6.66 15.30 -7.63
N LYS A 304 6.46 16.29 -6.76
CA LYS A 304 6.44 16.10 -5.31
C LYS A 304 5.35 15.13 -4.87
N GLU A 305 4.17 15.22 -5.47
CA GLU A 305 3.02 14.39 -5.12
C GLU A 305 3.30 12.92 -5.45
N GLU A 306 3.94 12.64 -6.58
CA GLU A 306 4.36 11.28 -6.94
C GLU A 306 5.45 10.77 -5.99
N TYR A 307 6.40 11.63 -5.60
CA TYR A 307 7.39 11.30 -4.58
C TYR A 307 6.73 10.94 -3.25
N GLU A 308 5.88 11.82 -2.71
CA GLU A 308 5.21 11.61 -1.43
C GLU A 308 4.33 10.36 -1.43
N LEU A 309 3.61 10.11 -2.54
CA LEU A 309 2.86 8.88 -2.73
C LEU A 309 3.79 7.66 -2.68
N SER A 310 4.87 7.66 -3.45
CA SER A 310 5.84 6.55 -3.49
C SER A 310 6.45 6.28 -2.11
N ARG A 311 6.77 7.33 -1.34
CA ARG A 311 7.27 7.21 0.04
C ARG A 311 6.22 6.61 0.98
N LYS A 312 4.94 7.01 0.87
CA LYS A 312 3.83 6.41 1.64
C LYS A 312 3.58 4.95 1.29
N ILE A 313 3.75 4.57 0.02
CA ILE A 313 3.68 3.18 -0.40
C ILE A 313 4.83 2.37 0.17
N GLY A 314 6.00 2.97 0.39
CA GLY A 314 7.12 2.36 1.12
C GLY A 314 8.42 2.26 0.32
N PHE A 315 8.52 2.93 -0.83
CA PHE A 315 9.80 3.09 -1.54
C PHE A 315 10.77 3.87 -0.65
N ARG A 316 12.04 3.45 -0.58
CA ARG A 316 13.09 4.22 0.10
C ARG A 316 13.44 5.45 -0.75
N ALA A 317 13.88 6.55 -0.13
CA ALA A 317 14.34 7.72 -0.88
C ALA A 317 15.58 7.41 -1.74
N SER A 318 16.35 6.37 -1.39
CA SER A 318 17.43 5.82 -2.21
C SER A 318 16.95 5.08 -3.46
N ASP A 319 15.67 4.68 -3.50
CA ASP A 319 15.05 3.91 -4.58
C ASP A 319 14.15 4.81 -5.46
N ILE A 320 14.45 6.11 -5.47
CA ILE A 320 13.73 7.12 -6.26
C ILE A 320 14.64 7.64 -7.36
N ILE A 321 14.05 7.81 -8.54
CA ILE A 321 14.61 8.58 -9.66
C ILE A 321 13.72 9.80 -9.84
N TYR A 322 14.25 10.99 -9.54
CA TYR A 322 13.49 12.24 -9.61
C TYR A 322 13.77 12.99 -10.91
N ASN A 323 12.79 12.95 -11.80
CA ASN A 323 12.72 13.65 -13.07
C ASN A 323 11.74 14.84 -13.00
N GLY A 324 11.37 15.37 -14.17
CA GLY A 324 10.33 16.37 -14.33
C GLY A 324 10.88 17.80 -14.51
N PRO A 325 10.15 18.66 -15.24
CA PRO A 325 10.57 20.04 -15.51
C PRO A 325 10.34 21.00 -14.34
N ILE A 326 9.50 20.62 -13.37
CA ILE A 326 9.21 21.41 -12.18
C ILE A 326 9.42 20.50 -10.98
N LYS A 327 10.58 20.63 -10.35
CA LYS A 327 10.90 19.89 -9.12
C LYS A 327 10.66 20.76 -7.89
N ASP A 328 10.29 20.11 -6.79
CA ASP A 328 10.25 20.72 -5.47
C ASP A 328 11.66 20.70 -4.85
N LYS A 329 12.10 21.85 -4.32
CA LYS A 329 13.48 22.03 -3.83
C LYS A 329 13.80 21.14 -2.64
N ASP A 330 12.86 20.95 -1.73
CA ASP A 330 13.11 20.13 -0.54
C ASP A 330 13.15 18.65 -0.90
N THR A 331 12.25 18.22 -1.79
CA THR A 331 12.25 16.86 -2.36
C THR A 331 13.55 16.57 -3.12
N PHE A 332 13.99 17.51 -3.97
CA PHE A 332 15.28 17.43 -4.67
C PHE A 332 16.45 17.19 -3.71
N ARG A 333 16.50 17.96 -2.61
CA ARG A 333 17.56 17.84 -1.59
C ARG A 333 17.48 16.51 -0.85
N GLU A 334 16.27 16.09 -0.45
CA GLU A 334 16.08 14.83 0.27
C GLU A 334 16.53 13.63 -0.57
N VAL A 335 16.12 13.55 -1.84
CA VAL A 335 16.51 12.46 -2.74
C VAL A 335 18.03 12.36 -2.84
N LEU A 336 18.73 13.47 -3.11
CA LEU A 336 20.19 13.48 -3.18
C LEU A 336 20.86 13.11 -1.85
N LEU A 337 20.39 13.66 -0.72
CA LEU A 337 20.95 13.39 0.60
C LEU A 337 20.78 11.93 1.05
N LYS A 338 19.77 11.23 0.51
CA LYS A 338 19.46 9.83 0.81
C LYS A 338 20.00 8.86 -0.25
N GLY A 339 20.70 9.35 -1.26
CA GLY A 339 21.35 8.54 -2.29
C GLY A 339 20.44 8.08 -3.42
N GLY A 340 19.27 8.71 -3.60
CA GLY A 340 18.46 8.53 -4.80
C GLY A 340 19.04 9.28 -5.99
N LEU A 341 18.47 9.06 -7.17
CA LEU A 341 18.93 9.67 -8.42
C LEU A 341 18.11 10.92 -8.73
N VAL A 342 18.77 11.98 -9.19
CA VAL A 342 18.09 13.18 -9.69
C VAL A 342 18.66 13.52 -11.06
N ASN A 343 17.80 13.53 -12.08
CA ASN A 343 18.17 13.98 -13.41
C ASN A 343 17.72 15.44 -13.57
N MET A 344 18.69 16.36 -13.61
CA MET A 344 18.42 17.78 -13.75
C MET A 344 17.95 18.12 -15.17
N ASP A 345 16.95 18.99 -15.26
CA ASP A 345 16.22 19.39 -16.46
C ASP A 345 16.10 20.92 -16.57
N SER A 346 16.24 21.67 -15.45
CA SER A 346 15.90 23.09 -15.38
C SER A 346 17.03 23.99 -14.88
N ASN A 347 17.04 25.26 -15.30
CA ASN A 347 18.12 26.21 -15.02
C ASN A 347 18.29 26.61 -13.54
N TYR A 348 17.28 26.41 -12.70
CA TYR A 348 17.34 26.73 -11.27
C TYR A 348 17.97 25.61 -10.42
N GLU A 349 17.97 24.37 -10.91
CA GLU A 349 18.44 23.19 -10.17
C GLU A 349 19.95 23.21 -9.88
N PRO A 350 20.82 23.68 -10.80
CA PRO A 350 22.25 23.86 -10.49
C PRO A 350 22.51 24.84 -9.33
N GLU A 351 21.68 25.87 -9.15
CA GLU A 351 21.83 26.80 -8.02
C GLU A 351 21.42 26.13 -6.69
N TRP A 352 20.38 25.29 -6.70
CA TRP A 352 20.00 24.50 -5.53
C TRP A 352 21.08 23.47 -5.18
N LEU A 353 21.70 22.85 -6.18
CA LEU A 353 22.80 21.93 -6.01
C LEU A 353 24.03 22.62 -5.41
N LYS A 354 24.34 23.85 -5.85
CA LYS A 354 25.40 24.68 -5.28
C LYS A 354 25.14 25.02 -3.80
N GLU A 355 23.92 25.40 -3.45
CA GLU A 355 23.54 25.62 -2.05
C GLU A 355 23.67 24.34 -1.20
N LEU A 356 23.23 23.20 -1.74
CA LEU A 356 23.32 21.90 -1.06
C LEU A 356 24.78 21.47 -0.85
N SER A 357 25.61 21.62 -1.89
CA SER A 357 27.05 21.40 -1.88
C SER A 357 27.74 22.23 -0.79
N GLY A 358 27.48 23.54 -0.75
CA GLY A 358 28.09 24.46 0.22
C GLY A 358 27.64 24.21 1.67
N SER A 359 26.41 23.73 1.87
CA SER A 359 25.90 23.39 3.22
C SER A 359 26.36 22.01 3.72
N HIS A 360 26.96 21.18 2.86
CA HIS A 360 27.42 19.83 3.20
C HIS A 360 28.80 19.55 2.57
N PRO A 361 29.85 20.30 2.95
CA PRO A 361 31.17 20.18 2.33
C PRO A 361 31.79 18.78 2.48
N ASP A 362 31.43 18.05 3.54
CA ASP A 362 31.94 16.70 3.82
C ASP A 362 31.20 15.58 3.06
N LYS A 363 30.19 15.91 2.25
CA LYS A 363 29.43 14.94 1.45
C LYS A 363 29.73 15.11 -0.03
N THR A 364 29.81 13.99 -0.74
CA THR A 364 29.84 13.96 -2.20
C THR A 364 28.44 13.79 -2.76
N PHE A 365 28.07 14.61 -3.75
CA PHE A 365 26.80 14.53 -4.46
C PHE A 365 27.01 14.04 -5.88
N ASN A 366 26.23 13.04 -6.27
CA ASN A 366 26.18 12.49 -7.62
C ASN A 366 24.86 12.90 -8.26
N VAL A 367 24.92 13.61 -9.40
CA VAL A 367 23.72 14.09 -10.10
C VAL A 367 23.69 13.62 -11.54
N GLY A 368 22.49 13.40 -12.06
CA GLY A 368 22.25 13.21 -13.48
C GLY A 368 21.96 14.52 -14.19
N VAL A 369 22.25 14.55 -15.49
CA VAL A 369 21.89 15.67 -16.36
C VAL A 369 21.07 15.11 -17.52
N ARG A 370 19.87 15.67 -17.74
CA ARG A 370 19.03 15.30 -18.87
C ARG A 370 19.51 15.98 -20.13
N VAL A 371 19.81 15.18 -21.14
CA VAL A 371 20.37 15.64 -22.41
C VAL A 371 19.24 15.91 -23.39
N ASN A 372 19.28 17.08 -24.00
CA ASN A 372 18.50 17.40 -25.18
C ASN A 372 19.44 17.42 -26.39
N TYR A 373 19.13 16.61 -27.38
CA TYR A 373 19.95 16.43 -28.57
C TYR A 373 19.03 16.27 -29.80
N ASP A 374 19.41 16.87 -30.91
CA ASP A 374 18.71 16.73 -32.19
C ASP A 374 18.96 15.35 -32.80
N ILE A 375 18.12 14.39 -32.43
CA ILE A 375 18.24 13.00 -32.87
C ILE A 375 18.07 12.85 -34.39
N ALA A 376 17.40 13.78 -35.08
CA ALA A 376 17.24 13.74 -36.53
C ALA A 376 18.57 13.85 -37.26
N LYS A 377 19.62 14.42 -36.64
CA LYS A 377 20.99 14.41 -37.21
C LYS A 377 21.60 13.01 -37.29
N LEU A 378 21.19 12.09 -36.41
CA LEU A 378 21.67 10.71 -36.38
C LEU A 378 20.77 9.78 -37.22
N ILE A 379 19.49 10.09 -37.29
CA ILE A 379 18.48 9.31 -38.02
C ILE A 379 17.54 10.25 -38.79
N PRO A 380 17.96 10.81 -39.95
CA PRO A 380 17.20 11.83 -40.69
C PRO A 380 15.81 11.40 -41.15
N ASP A 381 15.60 10.10 -41.37
CA ASP A 381 14.32 9.54 -41.81
C ASP A 381 13.36 9.24 -40.64
N GLU A 382 13.76 9.52 -39.40
CA GLU A 382 12.96 9.25 -38.21
C GLU A 382 11.89 10.33 -37.99
N VAL A 383 10.67 9.91 -37.67
CA VAL A 383 9.57 10.84 -37.38
C VAL A 383 9.59 11.25 -35.91
N LEU A 384 9.87 12.53 -35.64
CA LEU A 384 9.82 13.13 -34.31
C LEU A 384 8.38 13.22 -33.77
N ALA A 385 8.25 13.19 -32.44
CA ALA A 385 6.98 13.37 -31.74
C ALA A 385 6.37 14.76 -32.00
N ASP A 386 7.24 15.78 -32.03
CA ASP A 386 6.92 17.17 -32.33
C ASP A 386 7.91 17.70 -33.37
N GLU A 387 7.45 18.59 -34.25
CA GLU A 387 8.27 19.18 -35.32
C GLU A 387 9.36 20.11 -34.75
N GLU A 388 9.11 20.74 -33.59
CA GLU A 388 10.08 21.61 -32.91
C GLU A 388 11.09 20.84 -32.04
N GLY A 389 10.95 19.52 -31.92
CA GLY A 389 11.77 18.69 -31.04
C GLY A 389 11.29 18.69 -29.58
N SER A 390 12.10 18.12 -28.69
CA SER A 390 11.75 18.00 -27.26
C SER A 390 12.04 19.30 -26.51
N ARG A 391 11.13 19.74 -25.63
CA ARG A 391 11.35 20.90 -24.74
C ARG A 391 12.15 20.59 -23.47
N PHE A 392 12.53 19.34 -23.26
CA PHE A 392 13.10 18.84 -22.01
C PHE A 392 14.60 18.61 -22.11
N GLY A 393 15.32 18.76 -21.00
CA GLY A 393 16.78 18.63 -20.91
C GLY A 393 17.55 19.84 -21.41
N TYR A 394 18.88 19.82 -21.19
CA TYR A 394 19.77 20.88 -21.64
C TYR A 394 20.26 20.60 -23.06
N CYS A 395 20.09 21.58 -23.95
CA CYS A 395 20.40 21.46 -25.37
C CYS A 395 21.91 21.37 -25.60
N TYR A 396 22.30 20.33 -26.33
CA TYR A 396 23.68 20.09 -26.74
C TYR A 396 24.11 21.11 -27.80
N GLU A 397 23.29 21.33 -28.82
CA GLU A 397 23.63 22.14 -30.01
C GLU A 397 23.89 23.61 -29.72
N ASN A 398 23.21 24.19 -28.72
CA ASN A 398 23.36 25.60 -28.37
C ASN A 398 24.33 25.84 -27.19
N GLY A 399 25.01 24.79 -26.71
CA GLY A 399 25.99 24.87 -25.62
C GLY A 399 25.40 24.97 -24.21
N GLU A 400 24.09 24.90 -24.04
CA GLU A 400 23.48 24.93 -22.70
C GLU A 400 23.86 23.71 -21.85
N LEU A 401 23.98 22.54 -22.47
CA LEU A 401 24.48 21.33 -21.80
C LEU A 401 25.90 21.53 -21.26
N GLU A 402 26.82 22.03 -22.09
CA GLU A 402 28.20 22.33 -21.71
C GLU A 402 28.22 23.32 -20.52
N ARG A 403 27.43 24.39 -20.61
CA ARG A 403 27.33 25.41 -19.57
C ARG A 403 26.94 24.81 -18.22
N VAL A 404 25.97 23.90 -18.21
CA VAL A 404 25.50 23.25 -16.98
C VAL A 404 26.53 22.26 -16.44
N ILE A 405 27.15 21.44 -17.30
CA ILE A 405 28.22 20.52 -16.89
C ILE A 405 29.38 21.29 -16.27
N ASN A 406 29.81 22.40 -16.87
CA ASN A 406 30.89 23.23 -16.35
C ASN A 406 30.54 23.87 -15.00
N LYS A 407 29.28 24.31 -14.81
CA LYS A 407 28.81 24.77 -13.50
C LYS A 407 28.91 23.67 -12.44
N ILE A 408 28.50 22.44 -12.75
CA ILE A 408 28.56 21.31 -11.81
C ILE A 408 30.02 20.97 -11.50
N LYS A 409 30.90 20.88 -12.50
CA LYS A 409 32.33 20.61 -12.34
C LYS A 409 33.06 21.65 -11.49
N SER A 410 32.53 22.88 -11.40
CA SER A 410 33.12 23.92 -10.55
C SER A 410 32.88 23.71 -9.04
N LEU A 411 31.99 22.77 -8.66
CA LEU A 411 31.70 22.44 -7.27
C LEU A 411 32.61 21.28 -6.82
N SER A 412 33.39 21.48 -5.76
CA SER A 412 34.45 20.55 -5.33
C SER A 412 33.96 19.18 -4.85
N ASN A 413 32.70 19.09 -4.40
CA ASN A 413 32.10 17.87 -3.84
C ASN A 413 30.89 17.38 -4.66
N VAL A 414 30.79 17.75 -5.94
CA VAL A 414 29.69 17.33 -6.82
C VAL A 414 30.25 16.73 -8.10
N ARG A 415 29.61 15.68 -8.61
CA ARG A 415 29.96 15.03 -9.87
C ARG A 415 28.73 14.80 -10.73
N VAL A 416 28.88 15.02 -12.04
CA VAL A 416 27.94 14.50 -13.04
C VAL A 416 28.14 12.99 -13.13
N ALA A 417 27.26 12.25 -12.48
CA ALA A 417 27.35 10.80 -12.33
C ALA A 417 26.46 10.05 -13.32
N GLY A 418 25.53 10.73 -14.00
CA GLY A 418 24.74 10.10 -15.03
C GLY A 418 24.23 11.05 -16.10
N LEU A 419 23.81 10.45 -17.22
CA LEU A 419 23.13 11.13 -18.31
C LEU A 419 21.74 10.51 -18.45
N HIS A 420 20.72 11.36 -18.57
CA HIS A 420 19.35 10.94 -18.85
C HIS A 420 18.94 11.30 -20.27
N LEU A 421 18.49 10.29 -21.00
CA LEU A 421 18.10 10.31 -22.40
C LEU A 421 16.65 9.85 -22.46
N HIS A 422 15.83 10.44 -23.31
CA HIS A 422 14.44 10.02 -23.47
C HIS A 422 14.02 10.08 -24.93
N SER A 423 13.45 8.99 -25.44
CA SER A 423 12.98 8.96 -26.82
C SER A 423 11.78 9.89 -27.02
N SER A 424 11.95 10.84 -27.93
CA SER A 424 10.88 11.74 -28.40
C SER A 424 10.48 11.40 -29.84
N THR A 425 10.57 10.13 -30.25
CA THR A 425 10.20 9.71 -31.61
C THR A 425 8.85 9.00 -31.66
N LYS A 426 8.12 9.14 -32.78
CA LYS A 426 6.84 8.44 -33.00
C LYS A 426 7.06 6.97 -33.34
N SER A 427 8.13 6.65 -34.06
CA SER A 427 8.38 5.28 -34.50
C SER A 427 8.70 4.37 -33.32
N ARG A 428 9.44 4.90 -32.32
CA ARG A 428 9.99 4.16 -31.17
C ARG A 428 10.77 2.91 -31.62
N SER A 429 11.48 3.00 -32.75
CA SER A 429 12.28 1.90 -33.29
C SER A 429 13.48 1.57 -32.40
N THR A 430 14.03 0.36 -32.53
CA THR A 430 15.30 0.00 -31.89
C THR A 430 16.44 0.91 -32.34
N GLU A 431 16.45 1.31 -33.61
CA GLU A 431 17.42 2.27 -34.17
C GLU A 431 17.37 3.64 -33.49
N ALA A 432 16.18 4.13 -33.12
CA ALA A 432 16.06 5.36 -32.33
C ALA A 432 16.73 5.25 -30.96
N TYR A 433 16.60 4.11 -30.28
CA TYR A 433 17.27 3.88 -29.00
C TYR A 433 18.78 3.65 -29.16
N LYS A 434 19.23 3.04 -30.25
CA LYS A 434 20.67 3.00 -30.61
C LYS A 434 21.23 4.42 -30.80
N ALA A 435 20.49 5.29 -31.48
CA ALA A 435 20.89 6.69 -31.66
C ALA A 435 20.97 7.44 -30.31
N LEU A 436 20.02 7.26 -29.40
CA LEU A 436 20.11 7.83 -28.04
C LEU A 436 21.33 7.30 -27.26
N ALA A 437 21.62 6.00 -27.36
CA ALA A 437 22.80 5.42 -26.73
C ALA A 437 24.10 6.02 -27.30
N LYS A 438 24.16 6.28 -28.62
CA LYS A 438 25.28 6.99 -29.25
C LYS A 438 25.44 8.40 -28.71
N VAL A 439 24.35 9.12 -28.43
CA VAL A 439 24.39 10.45 -27.80
C VAL A 439 25.01 10.36 -26.40
N ALA A 440 24.64 9.36 -25.59
CA ALA A 440 25.25 9.18 -24.27
C ALA A 440 26.77 8.96 -24.36
N VAL A 441 27.23 8.13 -25.30
CA VAL A 441 28.66 7.90 -25.56
C VAL A 441 29.36 9.17 -26.06
N LEU A 442 28.74 9.93 -26.96
CA LEU A 442 29.26 11.19 -27.49
C LEU A 442 29.48 12.20 -26.36
N VAL A 443 28.43 12.47 -25.57
CA VAL A 443 28.46 13.45 -24.48
C VAL A 443 29.47 13.05 -23.40
N ALA A 444 29.53 11.76 -23.04
CA ALA A 444 30.49 11.29 -22.05
C ALA A 444 31.95 11.49 -22.50
N LYS A 445 32.26 11.22 -23.77
CA LYS A 445 33.60 11.41 -24.34
C LYS A 445 33.96 12.88 -24.45
N GLU A 446 33.07 13.70 -24.99
CA GLU A 446 33.34 15.12 -25.25
C GLU A 446 33.58 15.91 -23.96
N PHE A 447 32.78 15.64 -22.94
CA PHE A 447 32.89 16.32 -21.65
C PHE A 447 33.73 15.56 -20.63
N ASP A 448 34.43 14.48 -21.01
CA ASP A 448 35.28 13.67 -20.11
C ASP A 448 34.54 13.29 -18.81
N LEU A 449 33.42 12.58 -18.94
CA LEU A 449 32.54 12.21 -17.82
C LEU A 449 32.72 10.74 -17.43
N SER A 450 32.98 10.49 -16.15
CA SER A 450 32.96 9.16 -15.56
C SER A 450 31.58 8.88 -14.95
N LEU A 451 30.74 8.17 -15.70
CA LEU A 451 29.34 7.92 -15.35
C LEU A 451 29.16 6.66 -14.50
N ASP A 452 28.45 6.80 -13.38
CA ASP A 452 27.93 5.71 -12.57
C ASP A 452 26.68 5.09 -13.22
N TYR A 453 25.94 5.84 -14.04
CA TYR A 453 24.76 5.35 -14.74
C TYR A 453 24.49 6.06 -16.08
N VAL A 454 23.85 5.34 -17.00
CA VAL A 454 23.22 5.89 -18.19
C VAL A 454 21.74 5.53 -18.13
N ASP A 455 20.90 6.56 -18.13
CA ASP A 455 19.46 6.42 -18.02
C ASP A 455 18.82 6.63 -19.39
N MET A 456 18.28 5.54 -19.93
CA MET A 456 17.70 5.50 -21.28
C MET A 456 16.22 5.88 -21.31
N GLY A 457 15.69 6.31 -20.17
CA GLY A 457 14.32 6.81 -20.05
C GLY A 457 13.28 5.75 -20.36
N GLY A 458 12.16 6.20 -20.92
CA GLY A 458 11.01 5.36 -21.27
C GLY A 458 10.60 5.55 -22.72
N GLY A 459 9.35 5.18 -23.03
CA GLY A 459 8.79 5.32 -24.38
C GLY A 459 8.85 4.03 -25.21
N TYR A 460 9.20 2.90 -24.61
CA TYR A 460 9.20 1.59 -25.25
C TYR A 460 7.77 1.18 -25.66
N TYR A 461 7.66 0.32 -26.68
CA TYR A 461 6.47 -0.51 -26.82
C TYR A 461 6.50 -1.65 -25.80
N GLY A 462 5.32 -2.20 -25.51
CA GLY A 462 5.14 -3.41 -24.69
C GLY A 462 3.76 -3.97 -24.96
N GLY A 463 3.67 -5.27 -25.24
CA GLY A 463 2.40 -5.95 -25.52
C GLY A 463 1.67 -5.49 -26.79
N VAL A 464 2.38 -4.96 -27.80
CA VAL A 464 1.80 -4.56 -29.09
C VAL A 464 2.32 -5.48 -30.19
N GLU A 465 1.41 -6.17 -30.88
CA GLU A 465 1.76 -7.11 -31.95
C GLU A 465 2.54 -6.44 -33.08
N GLY A 466 3.62 -7.09 -33.53
CA GLY A 466 4.47 -6.60 -34.62
C GLY A 466 5.33 -5.38 -34.27
N LYS A 467 5.37 -4.96 -33.00
CA LYS A 467 6.26 -3.91 -32.50
C LYS A 467 7.37 -4.51 -31.62
N PRO A 468 8.53 -3.83 -31.52
CA PRO A 468 9.62 -4.30 -30.66
C PRO A 468 9.22 -4.35 -29.19
N ASP A 469 9.88 -5.19 -28.41
CA ASP A 469 9.78 -5.21 -26.94
C ASP A 469 11.16 -5.19 -26.26
N PHE A 470 11.20 -5.42 -24.94
CA PHE A 470 12.44 -5.35 -24.17
C PHE A 470 13.53 -6.31 -24.68
N ARG A 471 13.15 -7.45 -25.28
CA ARG A 471 14.08 -8.41 -25.87
C ARG A 471 14.77 -7.87 -27.12
N ASP A 472 14.19 -6.84 -27.75
CA ASP A 472 14.79 -6.15 -28.90
C ASP A 472 15.52 -4.87 -28.46
N TYR A 473 14.89 -4.07 -27.60
CA TYR A 473 15.44 -2.77 -27.19
C TYR A 473 16.70 -2.91 -26.35
N VAL A 474 16.71 -3.81 -25.36
CA VAL A 474 17.81 -3.89 -24.40
C VAL A 474 19.11 -4.34 -25.06
N PRO A 475 19.15 -5.41 -25.88
CA PRO A 475 20.36 -5.77 -26.60
C PRO A 475 20.83 -4.68 -27.56
N ALA A 476 19.91 -3.99 -28.24
CA ALA A 476 20.24 -2.89 -29.16
C ALA A 476 20.92 -1.71 -28.43
N ILE A 477 20.42 -1.35 -27.25
CA ILE A 477 21.02 -0.32 -26.39
C ILE A 477 22.39 -0.78 -25.86
N ALA A 478 22.45 -2.01 -25.35
CA ALA A 478 23.66 -2.58 -24.76
C ALA A 478 24.80 -2.68 -25.76
N GLU A 479 24.52 -3.08 -27.01
CA GLU A 479 25.48 -3.13 -28.12
C GLU A 479 26.26 -1.81 -28.22
N VAL A 480 25.55 -0.67 -28.27
CA VAL A 480 26.14 0.65 -28.43
C VAL A 480 26.83 1.14 -27.15
N LEU A 481 26.17 1.01 -26.00
CA LEU A 481 26.74 1.53 -24.74
C LEU A 481 28.01 0.78 -24.34
N SER A 482 28.12 -0.52 -24.66
CA SER A 482 29.28 -1.35 -24.34
C SER A 482 30.56 -0.96 -25.09
N GLU A 483 30.46 -0.16 -26.16
CA GLU A 483 31.62 0.41 -26.86
C GLU A 483 32.44 1.37 -25.98
N HIS A 484 31.83 1.92 -24.92
CA HIS A 484 32.47 2.92 -24.06
C HIS A 484 32.30 2.66 -22.56
N PHE A 485 31.16 2.14 -22.13
CA PHE A 485 30.85 1.91 -20.72
C PHE A 485 31.04 0.43 -20.35
N ASP A 486 31.53 0.18 -19.14
CA ASP A 486 31.69 -1.17 -18.60
C ASP A 486 30.36 -1.68 -18.05
N VAL A 487 29.85 -2.76 -18.63
CA VAL A 487 28.57 -3.40 -18.31
C VAL A 487 28.44 -3.84 -16.85
N ASN A 488 29.55 -3.96 -16.12
CA ASN A 488 29.57 -4.33 -14.69
C ASN A 488 29.68 -3.12 -13.76
N LYS A 489 30.12 -1.96 -14.26
CA LYS A 489 30.38 -0.77 -13.42
C LYS A 489 29.35 0.33 -13.61
N THR A 490 29.01 0.64 -14.85
CA THR A 490 28.03 1.68 -15.17
C THR A 490 26.64 1.05 -15.18
N LYS A 491 25.70 1.64 -14.43
CA LYS A 491 24.33 1.15 -14.39
C LYS A 491 23.57 1.52 -15.66
N LEU A 492 22.89 0.56 -16.28
CA LEU A 492 21.84 0.87 -17.25
C LEU A 492 20.52 1.07 -16.52
N VAL A 493 19.94 2.26 -16.62
CA VAL A 493 18.62 2.57 -16.05
C VAL A 493 17.59 2.57 -17.18
N MET A 494 16.46 1.92 -16.92
CA MET A 494 15.28 2.01 -17.78
C MET A 494 14.08 2.48 -16.97
N GLU A 495 13.26 3.34 -17.58
CA GLU A 495 12.07 3.97 -16.98
C GLU A 495 10.79 3.60 -17.74
N PRO A 496 10.50 2.30 -17.96
CA PRO A 496 9.27 1.91 -18.63
C PRO A 496 8.05 2.28 -17.78
N GLY A 497 6.95 2.58 -18.48
CA GLY A 497 5.68 2.94 -17.87
C GLY A 497 4.55 2.19 -18.56
N VAL A 498 4.00 2.76 -19.63
CA VAL A 498 2.93 2.13 -20.44
C VAL A 498 3.31 0.73 -20.91
N SER A 499 4.55 0.51 -21.34
CA SER A 499 5.04 -0.80 -21.80
C SER A 499 5.03 -1.88 -20.73
N MET A 500 5.02 -1.54 -19.43
CA MET A 500 4.91 -2.52 -18.34
C MET A 500 3.48 -2.90 -17.99
N VAL A 501 2.53 -2.01 -18.22
CA VAL A 501 1.18 -2.13 -17.62
C VAL A 501 0.09 -2.26 -18.66
N SER A 502 0.38 -2.03 -19.94
CA SER A 502 -0.62 -2.05 -20.99
C SER A 502 -1.27 -3.43 -21.09
N SER A 503 -0.50 -4.47 -21.40
CA SER A 503 -0.95 -5.85 -21.65
C SER A 503 -1.71 -6.50 -20.48
N SER A 504 -1.33 -6.16 -19.25
CA SER A 504 -1.89 -6.75 -18.03
C SER A 504 -3.20 -6.10 -17.56
N PHE A 505 -3.64 -5.02 -18.19
CA PHE A 505 -4.81 -4.26 -17.78
C PHE A 505 -5.92 -4.29 -18.84
N ASN A 506 -7.13 -4.58 -18.38
CA ASN A 506 -8.36 -4.46 -19.16
C ASN A 506 -9.32 -3.47 -18.49
N PHE A 507 -10.16 -2.80 -19.29
CA PHE A 507 -11.32 -2.06 -18.80
C PHE A 507 -12.57 -2.76 -19.29
N VAL A 508 -13.36 -3.27 -18.35
CA VAL A 508 -14.52 -4.13 -18.60
C VAL A 508 -15.78 -3.31 -18.47
N THR A 509 -16.63 -3.32 -19.50
CA THR A 509 -17.92 -2.63 -19.52
C THR A 509 -19.02 -3.60 -19.94
N SER A 510 -20.25 -3.28 -19.57
CA SER A 510 -21.45 -3.99 -20.02
C SER A 510 -22.25 -3.14 -21.00
N VAL A 511 -22.84 -3.79 -21.99
CA VAL A 511 -23.91 -3.21 -22.81
C VAL A 511 -25.14 -3.06 -21.93
N ILE A 512 -25.60 -1.82 -21.75
CA ILE A 512 -26.77 -1.47 -20.95
C ILE A 512 -28.02 -1.43 -21.82
N ASP A 513 -27.90 -0.87 -23.02
CA ASP A 513 -29.03 -0.69 -23.93
C ASP A 513 -28.57 -0.73 -25.39
N THR A 514 -29.49 -1.09 -26.28
CA THR A 514 -29.31 -0.92 -27.72
C THR A 514 -30.53 -0.25 -28.31
N LYS A 515 -30.29 0.75 -29.18
CA LYS A 515 -31.38 1.50 -29.81
C LYS A 515 -31.08 1.83 -31.25
N ASP A 516 -32.13 1.83 -32.06
CA ASP A 516 -32.07 2.26 -33.44
C ASP A 516 -32.53 3.72 -33.54
N VAL A 517 -31.70 4.55 -34.15
CA VAL A 517 -32.01 5.97 -34.44
C VAL A 517 -31.82 6.17 -35.94
N ARG A 518 -32.95 6.25 -36.65
CA ARG A 518 -33.00 6.24 -38.11
C ARG A 518 -32.31 4.98 -38.65
N GLU A 519 -31.32 5.11 -39.53
CA GLU A 519 -30.56 4.03 -40.16
C GLU A 519 -29.39 3.50 -39.30
N HIS A 520 -29.20 4.02 -38.07
CA HIS A 520 -28.06 3.68 -37.23
C HIS A 520 -28.46 2.92 -35.97
N ARG A 521 -27.76 1.81 -35.69
CA ARG A 521 -27.82 1.12 -34.40
C ARG A 521 -26.77 1.67 -33.45
N TYR A 522 -27.21 2.03 -32.25
CA TYR A 522 -26.36 2.49 -31.16
C TYR A 522 -26.36 1.45 -30.03
N VAL A 523 -25.17 1.14 -29.53
CA VAL A 523 -24.94 0.22 -28.42
C VAL A 523 -24.36 1.02 -27.26
N ILE A 524 -25.11 1.14 -26.17
CA ILE A 524 -24.75 1.99 -25.04
C ILE A 524 -24.10 1.11 -23.97
N ILE A 525 -22.87 1.45 -23.59
CA ILE A 525 -22.12 0.78 -22.53
C ILE A 525 -22.04 1.63 -21.26
N ASP A 526 -21.76 1.01 -20.12
CA ASP A 526 -21.62 1.69 -18.82
C ASP A 526 -20.23 2.29 -18.53
N GLY A 527 -19.28 2.17 -19.46
CA GLY A 527 -18.02 2.92 -19.46
C GLY A 527 -17.98 3.95 -20.58
N SER A 528 -16.97 4.82 -20.58
CA SER A 528 -16.88 5.94 -21.52
C SER A 528 -15.48 6.16 -22.08
N ARG A 529 -15.41 6.98 -23.14
CA ARG A 529 -14.13 7.42 -23.73
C ARG A 529 -13.19 8.02 -22.71
N VAL A 530 -13.72 8.77 -21.74
CA VAL A 530 -12.92 9.43 -20.71
C VAL A 530 -12.16 8.44 -19.80
N ASN A 531 -12.60 7.18 -19.71
CA ASN A 531 -11.89 6.12 -18.99
C ASN A 531 -10.69 5.56 -19.79
N MET A 532 -10.75 5.62 -21.12
CA MET A 532 -9.75 5.00 -22.00
C MET A 532 -8.80 6.00 -22.66
N ASN A 533 -9.30 7.18 -22.98
CA ASN A 533 -8.60 8.21 -23.73
C ASN A 533 -9.21 9.60 -23.44
N PRO A 534 -8.99 10.13 -22.23
CA PRO A 534 -9.53 11.42 -21.81
C PRO A 534 -9.02 12.59 -22.66
N GLN A 535 -7.84 12.46 -23.29
CA GLN A 535 -7.26 13.49 -24.16
C GLN A 535 -7.76 13.42 -25.61
N VAL A 536 -8.60 12.44 -25.96
CA VAL A 536 -9.20 12.27 -27.30
C VAL A 536 -8.15 12.20 -28.43
N THR A 537 -7.01 11.55 -28.16
CA THR A 537 -5.89 11.46 -29.13
C THR A 537 -5.99 10.24 -30.05
N ARG A 538 -6.90 9.30 -29.77
CA ARG A 538 -7.10 8.05 -30.51
C ARG A 538 -8.56 7.86 -30.91
N ARG A 539 -8.78 7.20 -32.05
CA ARG A 539 -10.11 6.85 -32.57
C ARG A 539 -10.42 5.35 -32.55
N TRP A 540 -9.43 4.53 -32.21
CA TRP A 540 -9.56 3.09 -32.12
C TRP A 540 -8.91 2.59 -30.84
N TYR A 541 -9.51 1.56 -30.26
CA TYR A 541 -9.12 0.96 -28.99
C TYR A 541 -9.02 -0.55 -29.20
N PRO A 542 -7.92 -1.20 -28.82
CA PRO A 542 -7.89 -2.66 -28.72
C PRO A 542 -9.05 -3.14 -27.83
N HIS A 543 -9.87 -4.06 -28.34
CA HIS A 543 -11.04 -4.56 -27.62
C HIS A 543 -11.41 -5.96 -28.07
N ARG A 544 -12.22 -6.62 -27.26
CA ARG A 544 -12.96 -7.84 -27.62
C ARG A 544 -14.40 -7.73 -27.16
N LEU A 545 -15.27 -8.45 -27.85
CA LEU A 545 -16.70 -8.53 -27.53
C LEU A 545 -16.97 -9.88 -26.87
N GLU A 546 -17.71 -9.86 -25.76
CA GLU A 546 -18.09 -11.07 -25.03
C GLU A 546 -19.62 -11.14 -24.97
N TYR A 547 -20.17 -12.16 -25.60
CA TYR A 547 -21.62 -12.31 -25.77
C TYR A 547 -22.21 -13.14 -24.63
N LYS A 548 -23.37 -12.74 -24.13
CA LYS A 548 -24.19 -13.58 -23.26
C LYS A 548 -24.87 -14.67 -24.11
N GLY A 549 -24.30 -15.87 -24.12
CA GLY A 549 -24.69 -16.97 -25.01
C GLY A 549 -23.95 -16.95 -26.34
N GLU A 550 -24.34 -17.81 -27.28
CA GLU A 550 -23.63 -18.00 -28.54
C GLU A 550 -23.85 -16.84 -29.52
N ALA A 551 -22.76 -16.31 -30.07
CA ALA A 551 -22.82 -15.24 -31.07
C ALA A 551 -23.44 -15.71 -32.40
N THR A 552 -23.29 -17.01 -32.73
CA THR A 552 -23.80 -17.62 -33.96
C THR A 552 -25.32 -17.64 -34.06
N ASP A 553 -26.01 -17.57 -32.91
CA ASP A 553 -27.47 -17.63 -32.84
C ASP A 553 -28.13 -16.25 -33.04
N ARG A 554 -27.31 -15.21 -33.24
CA ARG A 554 -27.75 -13.82 -33.33
C ARG A 554 -27.74 -13.34 -34.76
N SER A 555 -28.66 -12.42 -35.08
CA SER A 555 -28.65 -11.72 -36.36
C SER A 555 -27.35 -10.93 -36.53
N VAL A 556 -26.83 -10.90 -37.76
CA VAL A 556 -25.67 -10.07 -38.10
C VAL A 556 -26.14 -8.65 -38.39
N ILE A 557 -25.56 -7.67 -37.71
CA ILE A 557 -25.84 -6.26 -37.94
C ILE A 557 -24.69 -5.65 -38.73
N LEU A 558 -25.04 -4.89 -39.78
CA LEU A 558 -24.05 -4.32 -40.70
C LEU A 558 -23.15 -3.28 -40.02
N ASN A 559 -23.72 -2.42 -39.17
CA ASN A 559 -23.00 -1.41 -38.41
C ASN A 559 -23.70 -1.12 -37.08
N GLN A 560 -22.98 -1.27 -35.99
CA GLN A 560 -23.41 -0.95 -34.62
C GLN A 560 -22.38 -0.02 -33.99
N MET A 561 -22.75 1.22 -33.67
CA MET A 561 -21.85 2.17 -33.03
C MET A 561 -21.84 1.95 -31.52
N VAL A 562 -20.70 1.55 -30.95
CA VAL A 562 -20.52 1.48 -29.49
C VAL A 562 -20.35 2.89 -28.95
N CYS A 563 -21.19 3.28 -28.01
CA CYS A 563 -21.24 4.59 -27.38
C CYS A 563 -21.07 4.47 -25.86
N GLY A 564 -20.36 5.41 -25.27
CA GLY A 564 -20.18 5.48 -23.83
C GLY A 564 -21.39 6.06 -23.09
N ALA A 565 -21.25 6.16 -21.77
CA ALA A 565 -22.30 6.57 -20.84
C ALA A 565 -22.43 8.10 -20.66
N THR A 566 -21.55 8.93 -21.23
CA THR A 566 -21.64 10.38 -21.04
C THR A 566 -22.70 11.02 -21.93
N CYS A 567 -23.14 12.23 -21.57
CA CYS A 567 -24.03 13.04 -22.39
C CYS A 567 -23.31 13.76 -23.56
N MET A 568 -22.07 13.40 -23.87
CA MET A 568 -21.27 14.08 -24.89
C MET A 568 -21.39 13.36 -26.23
N GLU A 569 -21.74 14.10 -27.29
CA GLU A 569 -21.94 13.53 -28.64
C GLU A 569 -20.70 12.80 -29.19
N TYR A 570 -19.50 13.21 -28.75
CA TYR A 570 -18.26 12.58 -29.17
C TYR A 570 -17.93 11.28 -28.41
N ASP A 571 -18.73 10.88 -27.40
CA ASP A 571 -18.55 9.63 -26.63
C ASP A 571 -19.02 8.40 -27.43
N ARG A 572 -18.51 8.32 -28.66
CA ARG A 572 -18.68 7.24 -29.63
C ARG A 572 -17.35 6.50 -29.69
N MET A 573 -17.29 5.27 -29.20
CA MET A 573 -16.03 4.55 -29.03
C MET A 573 -15.49 4.06 -30.37
N PHE A 574 -16.24 3.19 -31.05
CA PHE A 574 -15.89 2.60 -32.34
C PHE A 574 -17.11 1.93 -32.99
N PRO A 575 -17.15 1.81 -34.33
CA PRO A 575 -18.14 0.98 -35.01
C PRO A 575 -17.78 -0.51 -34.89
N VAL A 576 -18.79 -1.35 -34.75
CA VAL A 576 -18.73 -2.81 -34.91
C VAL A 576 -19.47 -3.15 -36.19
N GLU A 577 -18.72 -3.64 -37.19
CA GLU A 577 -19.23 -3.87 -38.53
C GLU A 577 -19.38 -5.37 -38.82
N LYS A 578 -20.48 -5.74 -39.49
CA LYS A 578 -20.77 -7.12 -39.95
C LYS A 578 -20.58 -8.18 -38.84
N ALA A 579 -21.05 -7.88 -37.63
CA ALA A 579 -20.91 -8.76 -36.47
C ALA A 579 -22.27 -9.16 -35.90
N ALA A 580 -22.27 -10.16 -35.02
CA ALA A 580 -23.45 -10.53 -34.24
C ALA A 580 -24.03 -9.32 -33.49
N GLU A 581 -25.36 -9.29 -33.39
CA GLU A 581 -26.09 -8.26 -32.65
C GLU A 581 -25.63 -8.20 -31.18
N LEU A 582 -25.20 -7.01 -30.75
CA LEU A 582 -24.93 -6.73 -29.35
C LEU A 582 -26.26 -6.47 -28.63
N LYS A 583 -26.38 -6.98 -27.41
CA LYS A 583 -27.60 -6.91 -26.57
C LYS A 583 -27.23 -6.54 -25.14
N ALA A 584 -28.21 -6.02 -24.41
CA ALA A 584 -28.05 -5.75 -22.99
C ALA A 584 -27.52 -6.98 -22.23
N GLY A 585 -26.48 -6.78 -21.43
CA GLY A 585 -25.77 -7.83 -20.68
C GLY A 585 -24.59 -8.47 -21.41
N ASP A 586 -24.36 -8.19 -22.69
CA ASP A 586 -23.05 -8.46 -23.32
C ASP A 586 -21.97 -7.54 -22.74
N ARG A 587 -20.69 -7.87 -22.95
CA ARG A 587 -19.58 -7.05 -22.48
C ARG A 587 -18.71 -6.57 -23.63
N VAL A 588 -18.22 -5.33 -23.48
CA VAL A 588 -17.18 -4.76 -24.33
C VAL A 588 -15.93 -4.64 -23.44
N VAL A 589 -14.92 -5.45 -23.72
CA VAL A 589 -13.68 -5.44 -22.93
C VAL A 589 -12.61 -4.73 -23.72
N PHE A 590 -12.22 -3.55 -23.23
CA PHE A 590 -11.09 -2.81 -23.76
C PHE A 590 -9.81 -3.42 -23.22
N THR A 591 -8.94 -3.87 -24.13
CA THR A 591 -7.62 -4.40 -23.77
C THR A 591 -6.58 -3.29 -23.81
N ASN A 592 -5.41 -3.52 -23.24
CA ASN A 592 -4.30 -2.57 -23.25
C ASN A 592 -4.63 -1.25 -22.50
N ALA A 593 -5.32 -1.38 -21.36
CA ALA A 593 -5.96 -0.29 -20.64
C ALA A 593 -5.19 0.20 -19.40
N GLY A 594 -3.89 -0.11 -19.27
CA GLY A 594 -3.15 0.15 -18.03
C GLY A 594 -2.42 1.49 -17.96
N GLY A 595 -2.01 2.05 -19.10
CA GLY A 595 -1.23 3.28 -19.15
C GLY A 595 -2.07 4.50 -19.51
N TYR A 596 -1.94 5.58 -18.74
CA TYR A 596 -2.62 6.86 -18.96
C TYR A 596 -4.16 6.79 -18.99
N THR A 597 -4.72 5.81 -18.29
CA THR A 597 -6.16 5.56 -18.17
C THR A 597 -6.62 5.92 -16.76
N VAL A 598 -6.31 5.08 -15.78
CA VAL A 598 -6.69 5.23 -14.36
C VAL A 598 -6.25 6.58 -13.80
N CYS A 599 -5.05 7.05 -14.15
CA CYS A 599 -4.49 8.31 -13.65
C CYS A 599 -4.98 9.57 -14.36
N LEU A 600 -5.49 9.46 -15.60
CA LEU A 600 -6.02 10.61 -16.36
C LEU A 600 -7.54 10.67 -16.41
N THR A 601 -8.23 9.67 -15.86
CA THR A 601 -9.69 9.62 -15.85
C THR A 601 -10.23 10.84 -15.07
N PRO A 602 -11.08 11.70 -15.66
CA PRO A 602 -11.70 12.80 -14.95
C PRO A 602 -12.89 12.32 -14.11
N LEU A 603 -13.25 13.10 -13.08
CA LEU A 603 -14.48 12.90 -12.31
C LEU A 603 -15.72 13.50 -13.04
N PHE A 604 -15.74 13.38 -14.37
CA PHE A 604 -16.78 13.97 -15.22
C PHE A 604 -17.92 12.98 -15.41
N ILE A 605 -19.13 13.33 -14.92
CA ILE A 605 -20.38 12.54 -14.93
C ILE A 605 -20.33 11.29 -14.04
N HIS A 606 -19.28 10.50 -14.15
CA HIS A 606 -19.03 9.31 -13.33
C HIS A 606 -17.74 9.47 -12.54
N TYR A 607 -17.72 8.97 -11.31
CA TYR A 607 -16.50 8.90 -10.50
C TYR A 607 -15.64 7.70 -10.89
N PHE A 608 -14.49 7.56 -10.23
CA PHE A 608 -13.58 6.46 -10.51
C PHE A 608 -14.23 5.09 -10.33
N PRO A 609 -14.16 4.20 -11.34
CA PRO A 609 -14.66 2.85 -11.22
C PRO A 609 -13.74 1.99 -10.33
N ALA A 610 -14.24 0.81 -9.97
CA ALA A 610 -13.47 -0.17 -9.23
C ALA A 610 -12.21 -0.61 -10.01
N VAL A 611 -11.20 -1.07 -9.27
CA VAL A 611 -10.02 -1.74 -9.81
C VAL A 611 -9.87 -3.07 -9.09
N TYR A 612 -9.97 -4.16 -9.84
CA TYR A 612 -9.81 -5.51 -9.32
C TYR A 612 -8.54 -6.16 -9.88
N VAL A 613 -7.94 -7.03 -9.09
CA VAL A 613 -6.75 -7.80 -9.46
C VAL A 613 -7.13 -9.28 -9.42
N LYS A 614 -6.86 -9.96 -10.52
CA LYS A 614 -6.76 -11.41 -10.54
C LYS A 614 -5.32 -11.76 -10.18
N LYS A 615 -5.13 -12.26 -8.96
CA LYS A 615 -3.83 -12.66 -8.42
C LYS A 615 -3.28 -13.89 -9.16
N SER A 616 -1.98 -14.12 -9.07
CA SER A 616 -1.30 -15.21 -9.79
C SER A 616 -1.78 -16.61 -9.38
N ASP A 617 -2.28 -16.77 -8.16
CA ASP A 617 -2.93 -17.99 -7.66
C ASP A 617 -4.42 -18.11 -8.06
N GLY A 618 -4.94 -17.13 -8.81
CA GLY A 618 -6.33 -17.05 -9.24
C GLY A 618 -7.28 -16.39 -8.23
N SER A 619 -6.78 -15.97 -7.07
CA SER A 619 -7.59 -15.25 -6.08
C SER A 619 -7.97 -13.84 -6.53
N PHE A 620 -9.04 -13.33 -5.93
CA PHE A 620 -9.57 -11.99 -6.15
C PHE A 620 -8.98 -11.02 -5.14
N TYR A 621 -8.57 -9.84 -5.62
CA TYR A 621 -8.20 -8.73 -4.75
C TYR A 621 -8.79 -7.41 -5.26
N GLU A 622 -9.41 -6.64 -4.37
CA GLU A 622 -9.93 -5.30 -4.70
C GLU A 622 -8.85 -4.24 -4.44
N ALA A 623 -8.20 -3.77 -5.51
CA ALA A 623 -7.17 -2.73 -5.41
C ALA A 623 -7.75 -1.33 -5.21
N ARG A 624 -8.99 -1.10 -5.65
CA ARG A 624 -9.73 0.15 -5.40
C ARG A 624 -11.23 -0.10 -5.50
N SER A 625 -11.98 0.23 -4.45
CA SER A 625 -13.44 0.31 -4.50
C SER A 625 -13.89 1.50 -5.38
N PRO A 626 -15.06 1.44 -6.04
CA PRO A 626 -15.54 2.58 -6.84
C PRO A 626 -15.79 3.79 -5.94
N TRP A 627 -15.47 4.98 -6.43
CA TRP A 627 -15.73 6.23 -5.70
C TRP A 627 -17.22 6.53 -5.64
N THR A 628 -17.64 7.08 -4.51
CA THR A 628 -18.99 7.58 -4.25
C THR A 628 -18.96 9.07 -3.95
N ASN A 629 -20.12 9.63 -3.58
CA ASN A 629 -20.19 11.01 -3.11
C ASN A 629 -19.37 11.21 -1.82
N GLU A 630 -19.15 10.18 -1.01
CA GLU A 630 -18.33 10.29 0.20
C GLU A 630 -16.89 10.64 -0.15
N GLU A 631 -16.29 9.91 -1.10
CA GLU A 631 -14.95 10.22 -1.62
C GLU A 631 -14.89 11.57 -2.32
N PHE A 632 -15.90 11.90 -3.14
CA PHE A 632 -15.94 13.18 -3.83
C PHE A 632 -16.00 14.36 -2.85
N MET A 633 -16.72 14.21 -1.73
CA MET A 633 -16.86 15.26 -0.73
C MET A 633 -15.63 15.41 0.18
N MET A 634 -14.64 14.52 0.10
CA MET A 634 -13.41 14.64 0.89
C MET A 634 -12.72 15.98 0.59
N LYS A 635 -12.52 16.79 1.64
CA LYS A 635 -11.93 18.14 1.57
C LYS A 635 -12.75 19.18 0.79
N ASN A 636 -14.02 18.87 0.49
CA ASN A 636 -14.99 19.86 0.01
C ASN A 636 -15.86 20.34 1.19
N HIS A 637 -16.13 21.64 1.26
CA HIS A 637 -16.88 22.26 2.35
C HIS A 637 -18.11 23.01 1.82
N ILE A 638 -19.25 22.86 2.51
CA ILE A 638 -20.49 23.59 2.21
C ILE A 638 -20.68 24.66 3.29
N GLN A 639 -20.96 25.90 2.88
CA GLN A 639 -21.28 26.97 3.81
C GLN A 639 -22.75 26.86 4.24
N GLY A 640 -23.00 26.65 5.54
CA GLY A 640 -24.35 26.49 6.10
C GLY A 640 -24.93 25.10 5.83
N GLY A 641 -24.65 24.14 6.72
CA GLY A 641 -25.20 22.79 6.62
C GLY A 641 -26.71 22.73 6.85
N PHE A 642 -27.37 21.81 6.16
CA PHE A 642 -28.82 21.53 6.16
C PHE A 642 -29.44 21.33 7.54
#